data_AF-A0A4V2EW34-F1
#
_entry.id   AF-A0A4V2EW34-F1
#
_cell.length_a   1.000
_cell.length_b   1.000
_cell.length_c   1.000
_cell.angle_alpha   90.00
_cell.angle_beta   90.00
_cell.angle_gamma   90.00
#
_symmetry.space_group_name_H-M   'P 1'
#
loop_
_entity.id
_entity.type
_entity.pdbx_description
1 polymer ?
#
loop_
_entity_poly.entity_id
_entity_poly.type
_entity_poly.pdbx_seq_one_letter_code
_entity_poly.pdbx_strand_id
1 'polypeptide(L)'
;MNHANPTARLRRLHALWTLAALASSAALLSGCGGGESTDTASADSTASATDAEALRRRNRPPAPVPAPAPTPAPTPAPTPAPTPAPAPAPVPAPAPTPAPAPAPVPAPAPAPTPGSTAASVKNPILFVTQVPTSTDFSSRMGTFANHLTSIKLTPRGGDLMIRYPDGTLRSLTTEAGYGTTGLQGANAIAVRDPSVHWSGTKALFSMVIGAPTKQYFNVSANWQIYEVSGLGKGETVRITKVANQPATYNNVTPFYGTDDRVLFTSDRPRGGEAHLYPQLDEYESTPTNTGIWSLAPATGDLRLVNHAVSGAFTPFIDSAGRIIYTRWDHLQRDQQADAGTYGHFNMASEAANAAKLASASEVFPEPRTASTSAYGPVNGYTFNIFTPWQVNEDGSDEETLNHVGRQEFQLGSFTRSFSSDSALLDYTNAGFTANKKFIRNDGGLFQLREDPRNPGTYYAIFGREFGELGASQIVKFQGYVGLNPEQMAVVDATDPANAGGRYRNPLPLTDGQMLAVHTPSTNVSTPTSVEFTIKQLAWNATSARYTAGVSLTGGIVKTVSWWDPDVQKSYTGKLWELEPVEVVARLRPVTRTAPAIPTPEKSILTEEGVDEAALRNWMRTNNLALIVTRNQTSRDRADKQQPYNLQVPGGVKTVGNTGKVYDVSHYQIFQADQVRGYTSRSGRRPIAQPMHDAAGKNAPNTSGPVGSVKIAADGSTAAFVPARRALTWQTTDTVGTPIVRERVWVTFQPGEVRVCASCHGANQADQAGNAAPQNKPEALRALLRHWNTLPK
;
A
#
# COMPACT_ATOMS: atom_id res chain seq x y z
N MET A 1 16.55 27.82 64.20
CA MET A 1 16.59 27.38 65.60
C MET A 1 15.44 26.41 65.83
N ASN A 2 15.82 25.16 66.14
CA ASN A 2 15.17 24.10 66.91
C ASN A 2 13.75 23.55 66.56
N HIS A 3 13.76 22.29 66.07
CA HIS A 3 13.08 21.05 66.53
C HIS A 3 11.66 21.15 67.17
N ALA A 4 10.66 20.30 66.90
CA ALA A 4 10.60 18.84 66.68
C ALA A 4 9.24 18.36 66.08
N ASN A 5 9.21 17.12 65.57
CA ASN A 5 8.15 16.28 64.93
C ASN A 5 7.12 15.69 65.97
N PRO A 6 6.05 14.87 65.68
CA PRO A 6 5.58 14.22 64.42
C PRO A 6 4.03 13.98 64.18
N THR A 7 3.73 13.47 62.96
CA THR A 7 2.61 12.59 62.48
C THR A 7 1.13 13.03 62.46
N ALA A 8 0.51 13.08 61.26
CA ALA A 8 -0.48 12.11 60.75
C ALA A 8 -1.34 12.62 59.54
N ARG A 9 -1.69 11.67 58.64
CA ARG A 9 -2.80 11.62 57.65
C ARG A 9 -2.65 12.26 56.24
N LEU A 10 -2.44 11.33 55.29
CA LEU A 10 -3.19 11.09 54.04
C LEU A 10 -3.51 12.27 53.11
N ARG A 11 -2.76 12.36 52.00
CA ARG A 11 -3.23 12.94 50.73
C ARG A 11 -3.15 11.92 49.61
N ARG A 12 -4.26 11.77 48.88
CA ARG A 12 -4.43 10.92 47.70
C ARG A 12 -3.94 11.64 46.44
N LEU A 13 -3.18 10.88 45.65
CA LEU A 13 -3.21 10.73 44.18
C LEU A 13 -3.01 11.99 43.32
N HIS A 14 -1.92 12.01 42.55
CA HIS A 14 -1.84 12.25 41.10
C HIS A 14 -0.35 12.24 40.71
N ALA A 15 0.12 11.25 39.94
CA ALA A 15 1.21 11.38 38.96
C ALA A 15 1.66 10.02 38.38
N LEU A 16 1.96 10.06 37.08
CA LEU A 16 2.93 9.25 36.31
C LEU A 16 2.55 7.83 35.88
N TRP A 17 2.43 7.65 34.55
CA TRP A 17 2.71 6.39 33.86
C TRP A 17 3.59 6.68 32.63
N THR A 18 4.87 6.32 32.72
CA THR A 18 5.78 6.08 31.61
C THR A 18 6.68 4.89 31.93
N LEU A 19 6.72 3.95 30.99
CA LEU A 19 7.71 2.89 30.72
C LEU A 19 7.82 1.60 31.57
N ALA A 20 7.64 0.50 30.83
CA ALA A 20 8.51 -0.69 30.69
C ALA A 20 8.48 -1.86 31.71
N ALA A 21 7.93 -2.98 31.22
CA ALA A 21 8.49 -4.35 31.12
C ALA A 21 9.16 -5.09 32.31
N LEU A 22 8.85 -6.41 32.35
CA LEU A 22 9.49 -7.56 33.02
C LEU A 22 9.14 -7.85 34.50
N ALA A 23 8.41 -8.95 34.73
CA ALA A 23 8.91 -10.15 35.44
C ALA A 23 7.78 -11.16 35.74
N SER A 24 8.05 -12.43 35.42
CA SER A 24 7.31 -13.64 35.84
C SER A 24 7.26 -13.80 37.36
N SER A 25 6.20 -14.42 37.90
CA SER A 25 6.29 -15.61 38.78
C SER A 25 4.90 -16.07 39.25
N ALA A 26 4.76 -17.40 39.27
CA ALA A 26 3.66 -18.18 39.77
C ALA A 26 3.40 -18.01 41.28
N ALA A 27 2.19 -18.35 41.74
CA ALA A 27 1.96 -19.31 42.84
C ALA A 27 0.49 -19.42 43.29
N LEU A 28 0.10 -20.68 43.51
CA LEU A 28 -0.80 -21.21 44.56
C LEU A 28 -2.32 -21.38 44.30
N LEU A 29 -2.62 -22.66 44.07
CA LEU A 29 -3.70 -23.52 44.56
C LEU A 29 -4.59 -23.00 45.71
N SER A 30 -5.90 -23.26 45.55
CA SER A 30 -6.78 -24.07 46.43
C SER A 30 -8.13 -24.18 45.71
N GLY A 31 -8.82 -25.31 45.55
CA GLY A 31 -8.88 -26.50 46.39
C GLY A 31 -10.33 -26.67 46.87
N CYS A 32 -10.81 -27.92 46.78
CA CYS A 32 -12.02 -28.52 47.40
C CYS A 32 -13.33 -28.55 46.59
N GLY A 33 -13.84 -29.78 46.46
CA GLY A 33 -15.27 -30.07 46.25
C GLY A 33 -15.57 -31.37 45.52
N GLY A 34 -15.03 -32.52 45.97
CA GLY A 34 -15.41 -33.85 45.47
C GLY A 34 -16.66 -34.41 46.14
N GLY A 35 -17.24 -35.45 45.54
CA GLY A 35 -18.32 -36.25 46.13
C GLY A 35 -18.91 -37.26 45.14
N GLU A 36 -18.35 -38.47 45.13
CA GLU A 36 -18.87 -39.68 44.47
C GLU A 36 -20.15 -40.20 45.14
N SER A 37 -21.02 -40.91 44.39
CA SER A 37 -21.36 -42.30 44.67
C SER A 37 -22.35 -42.89 43.65
N THR A 38 -22.24 -44.19 43.54
CA THR A 38 -22.74 -45.21 42.60
C THR A 38 -24.22 -45.54 42.77
N ASP A 39 -24.91 -45.99 41.70
CA ASP A 39 -25.42 -47.38 41.59
C ASP A 39 -26.21 -47.66 40.29
N THR A 40 -26.53 -48.94 40.10
CA THR A 40 -26.69 -49.70 38.87
C THR A 40 -28.15 -50.03 38.46
N ALA A 41 -28.31 -50.39 37.18
CA ALA A 41 -29.26 -51.36 36.58
C ALA A 41 -30.73 -50.97 36.23
N SER A 42 -30.97 -50.96 34.90
CA SER A 42 -31.94 -51.74 34.11
C SER A 42 -33.48 -51.56 34.21
N ALA A 43 -34.06 -51.38 33.01
CA ALA A 43 -35.42 -51.69 32.53
C ALA A 43 -36.61 -50.85 33.04
N ASP A 44 -37.25 -50.07 32.16
CA ASP A 44 -38.51 -50.48 31.52
C ASP A 44 -38.91 -49.52 30.37
N SER A 45 -39.60 -50.11 29.41
CA SER A 45 -40.37 -49.52 28.33
C SER A 45 -41.63 -48.78 28.84
N THR A 46 -42.01 -47.67 28.20
CA THR A 46 -43.30 -47.48 27.50
C THR A 46 -43.61 -46.00 27.21
N ALA A 47 -43.82 -45.73 25.92
CA ALA A 47 -44.75 -44.79 25.30
C ALA A 47 -44.83 -43.32 25.78
N SER A 48 -44.31 -42.40 24.95
CA SER A 48 -44.88 -41.06 24.80
C SER A 48 -44.95 -40.68 23.32
N ALA A 49 -46.13 -40.20 22.93
CA ALA A 49 -46.60 -40.01 21.57
C ALA A 49 -45.93 -38.83 20.85
N THR A 50 -45.28 -39.07 19.70
CA THR A 50 -45.05 -38.03 18.66
C THR A 50 -44.84 -38.58 17.23
N ASP A 51 -45.24 -39.82 16.91
CA ASP A 51 -44.97 -40.43 15.58
C ASP A 51 -46.19 -40.55 14.64
N ALA A 52 -47.16 -39.63 14.77
CA ALA A 52 -48.35 -39.61 13.89
C ALA A 52 -48.30 -38.57 12.74
N GLU A 53 -47.30 -37.68 12.71
CA GLU A 53 -47.19 -36.65 11.65
C GLU A 53 -46.11 -36.92 10.59
N ALA A 54 -45.20 -37.87 10.83
CA ALA A 54 -44.10 -38.20 9.90
C ALA A 54 -44.47 -39.21 8.79
N LEU A 55 -45.66 -39.83 8.85
CA LEU A 55 -46.11 -40.86 7.89
C LEU A 55 -47.11 -40.35 6.83
N ARG A 56 -47.59 -39.09 6.90
CA ARG A 56 -48.52 -38.51 5.92
C ARG A 56 -47.87 -37.72 4.77
N ARG A 57 -46.54 -37.64 4.70
CA ARG A 57 -45.80 -36.90 3.64
C ARG A 57 -45.12 -37.78 2.59
N ARG A 58 -45.52 -39.05 2.42
CA ARG A 58 -44.89 -39.98 1.48
C ARG A 58 -45.73 -40.42 0.27
N ASN A 59 -46.88 -39.80 -0.02
CA ASN A 59 -47.66 -40.12 -1.22
C ASN A 59 -48.34 -38.88 -1.85
N ARG A 60 -47.59 -38.07 -2.60
CA ARG A 60 -48.17 -37.10 -3.55
C ARG A 60 -47.52 -37.31 -4.93
N PRO A 61 -48.30 -37.48 -6.02
CA PRO A 61 -47.75 -37.59 -7.37
C PRO A 61 -47.08 -36.26 -7.80
N PRO A 62 -45.98 -36.29 -8.56
CA PRO A 62 -45.35 -35.08 -9.08
C PRO A 62 -46.27 -34.38 -10.10
N ALA A 63 -46.31 -33.04 -10.03
CA ALA A 63 -47.01 -32.21 -11.00
C ALA A 63 -46.30 -32.24 -12.37
N PRO A 64 -47.03 -32.18 -13.50
CA PRO A 64 -46.43 -32.21 -14.83
C PRO A 64 -45.57 -30.97 -15.09
N VAL A 65 -44.40 -31.19 -15.69
CA VAL A 65 -43.42 -30.17 -16.07
C VAL A 65 -43.95 -29.35 -17.26
N PRO A 66 -43.93 -28.00 -17.22
CA PRO A 66 -44.28 -27.17 -18.37
C PRO A 66 -43.29 -27.38 -19.53
N ALA A 67 -43.82 -27.49 -20.75
CA ALA A 67 -43.03 -27.62 -21.97
C ALA A 67 -42.13 -26.39 -22.21
N PRO A 68 -40.89 -26.56 -22.70
CA PRO A 68 -39.99 -25.44 -22.97
C PRO A 68 -40.52 -24.56 -24.10
N ALA A 69 -40.45 -23.24 -23.90
CA ALA A 69 -40.79 -22.24 -24.91
C ALA A 69 -39.80 -22.32 -26.10
N PRO A 70 -40.26 -22.12 -27.35
CA PRO A 70 -39.42 -22.22 -28.54
C PRO A 70 -38.31 -21.16 -28.52
N THR A 71 -37.10 -21.61 -28.87
CA THR A 71 -35.90 -20.78 -29.02
C THR A 71 -36.07 -19.78 -30.18
N PRO A 72 -35.84 -18.47 -29.96
CA PRO A 72 -35.85 -17.49 -31.05
C PRO A 72 -34.80 -17.82 -32.12
N ALA A 73 -35.17 -17.65 -33.39
CA ALA A 73 -34.26 -17.83 -34.53
C ALA A 73 -33.08 -16.84 -34.46
N PRO A 74 -31.87 -17.26 -34.87
CA PRO A 74 -30.69 -16.40 -34.81
C PRO A 74 -30.82 -15.18 -35.72
N THR A 75 -30.54 -14.00 -35.15
CA THR A 75 -30.42 -12.74 -35.88
C THR A 75 -29.25 -12.83 -36.87
N PRO A 76 -29.42 -12.47 -38.17
CA PRO A 76 -28.34 -12.46 -39.14
C PRO A 76 -27.17 -11.57 -38.71
N ALA A 77 -25.95 -12.01 -39.00
CA ALA A 77 -24.73 -11.25 -38.70
C ALA A 77 -24.72 -9.93 -39.49
N PRO A 78 -24.33 -8.80 -38.88
CA PRO A 78 -24.23 -7.53 -39.58
C PRO A 78 -23.17 -7.59 -40.69
N THR A 79 -23.55 -7.15 -41.89
CA THR A 79 -22.67 -6.98 -43.04
C THR A 79 -21.54 -5.99 -42.70
N PRO A 80 -20.27 -6.32 -42.96
CA PRO A 80 -19.16 -5.39 -42.75
C PRO A 80 -19.35 -4.10 -43.55
N ALA A 81 -19.17 -2.96 -42.89
CA ALA A 81 -19.13 -1.66 -43.56
C ALA A 81 -17.93 -1.59 -44.53
N PRO A 82 -18.09 -0.99 -45.72
CA PRO A 82 -17.01 -0.89 -46.69
C PRO A 82 -15.82 -0.11 -46.12
N THR A 83 -14.62 -0.65 -46.35
CA THR A 83 -13.35 -0.03 -46.00
C THR A 83 -13.22 1.35 -46.67
N PRO A 84 -12.99 2.44 -45.91
CA PRO A 84 -12.72 3.75 -46.50
C PRO A 84 -11.51 3.72 -47.43
N ALA A 85 -11.62 4.36 -48.58
CA ALA A 85 -10.52 4.51 -49.53
C ALA A 85 -9.33 5.26 -48.88
N PRO A 86 -8.08 4.94 -49.24
CA PRO A 86 -6.90 5.62 -48.71
C PRO A 86 -6.99 7.14 -48.92
N ALA A 87 -6.71 7.90 -47.87
CA ALA A 87 -6.59 9.35 -47.96
C ALA A 87 -5.41 9.73 -48.87
N PRO A 88 -5.57 10.73 -49.77
CA PRO A 88 -4.50 11.18 -50.64
C PRO A 88 -3.29 11.71 -49.85
N ALA A 89 -2.09 11.47 -50.40
CA ALA A 89 -0.83 11.90 -49.82
C ALA A 89 -0.79 13.43 -49.58
N PRO A 90 -0.22 13.90 -48.45
CA PRO A 90 -0.15 15.32 -48.14
C PRO A 90 0.68 16.08 -49.18
N VAL A 91 0.10 17.16 -49.70
CA VAL A 91 0.77 18.14 -50.57
C VAL A 91 1.83 18.88 -49.73
N PRO A 92 3.07 19.07 -50.23
CA PRO A 92 4.12 19.82 -49.54
C PRO A 92 3.68 21.24 -49.18
N ALA A 93 3.98 21.65 -47.95
CA ALA A 93 3.68 22.99 -47.45
C ALA A 93 4.48 24.06 -48.24
N PRO A 94 3.84 25.17 -48.67
CA PRO A 94 4.54 26.27 -49.32
C PRO A 94 5.55 26.96 -48.37
N ALA A 95 6.66 27.41 -48.96
CA ALA A 95 7.75 28.07 -48.25
C ALA A 95 7.28 29.36 -47.55
N PRO A 96 7.78 29.66 -46.33
CA PRO A 96 7.33 30.81 -45.55
C PRO A 96 7.76 32.14 -46.20
N THR A 97 6.80 33.06 -46.30
CA THR A 97 6.98 34.47 -46.69
C THR A 97 7.74 35.24 -45.58
N PRO A 98 8.69 36.14 -45.91
CA PRO A 98 9.43 36.92 -44.91
C PRO A 98 8.54 37.81 -44.02
N ALA A 99 8.87 37.88 -42.74
CA ALA A 99 8.13 38.65 -41.74
C ALA A 99 8.33 40.19 -41.89
N PRO A 100 7.29 41.01 -41.68
CA PRO A 100 7.41 42.48 -41.65
C PRO A 100 8.20 42.98 -40.43
N ALA A 101 8.85 44.14 -40.59
CA ALA A 101 9.63 44.81 -39.56
C ALA A 101 8.78 45.25 -38.34
N PRO A 102 9.29 45.15 -37.09
CA PRO A 102 8.54 45.52 -35.89
C PRO A 102 8.29 47.03 -35.77
N ALA A 103 7.10 47.41 -35.30
CA ALA A 103 6.75 48.77 -34.91
C ALA A 103 7.37 49.15 -33.54
N PRO A 104 7.59 50.45 -33.25
CA PRO A 104 8.23 50.90 -32.01
C PRO A 104 7.40 50.59 -30.75
N VAL A 105 8.09 50.15 -29.70
CA VAL A 105 7.53 49.79 -28.38
C VAL A 105 7.19 51.05 -27.56
N PRO A 106 5.98 51.15 -26.95
CA PRO A 106 5.66 52.21 -26.00
C PRO A 106 6.49 52.14 -24.71
N ALA A 107 6.82 53.31 -24.15
CA ALA A 107 7.62 53.44 -22.93
C ALA A 107 6.99 52.71 -21.71
N PRO A 108 7.79 52.07 -20.84
CA PRO A 108 7.28 51.36 -19.65
C PRO A 108 6.58 52.31 -18.67
N ALA A 109 5.42 51.90 -18.16
CA ALA A 109 4.77 52.53 -17.02
C ALA A 109 5.61 52.35 -15.73
N PRO A 110 5.58 53.31 -14.78
CA PRO A 110 6.39 53.24 -13.56
C PRO A 110 6.07 52.01 -12.72
N ALA A 111 7.12 51.36 -12.22
CA ALA A 111 7.03 50.21 -11.32
C ALA A 111 6.38 50.57 -9.98
N PRO A 112 5.39 49.82 -9.49
CA PRO A 112 4.98 49.90 -8.10
C PRO A 112 5.96 49.14 -7.19
N THR A 113 6.47 49.91 -6.24
CA THR A 113 7.15 49.69 -4.95
C THR A 113 7.55 48.26 -4.51
N PRO A 114 8.81 48.04 -4.05
CA PRO A 114 9.26 46.80 -3.40
C PRO A 114 8.67 46.64 -1.99
N GLY A 115 8.11 45.45 -1.70
CA GLY A 115 7.63 45.13 -0.35
C GLY A 115 6.86 43.82 -0.23
N SER A 116 7.38 42.71 -0.77
CA SER A 116 6.90 41.37 -0.44
C SER A 116 8.03 40.37 -0.59
N THR A 117 8.54 39.89 0.53
CA THR A 117 9.57 38.83 0.66
C THR A 117 9.01 37.43 0.35
N ALA A 118 7.97 37.33 -0.47
CA ALA A 118 7.36 36.05 -0.85
C ALA A 118 8.20 35.33 -1.92
N ALA A 119 8.19 33.99 -1.87
CA ALA A 119 8.85 33.15 -2.87
C ALA A 119 8.39 33.49 -4.30
N SER A 120 9.34 33.54 -5.23
CA SER A 120 9.06 33.71 -6.67
C SER A 120 9.08 32.34 -7.34
N VAL A 121 7.94 31.95 -7.90
CA VAL A 121 7.72 30.70 -8.64
C VAL A 121 7.41 31.01 -10.10
N LYS A 122 7.87 30.17 -11.03
CA LYS A 122 7.61 30.38 -12.47
C LYS A 122 6.17 30.03 -12.88
N ASN A 123 5.62 28.96 -12.31
CA ASN A 123 4.29 28.46 -12.61
C ASN A 123 3.37 28.56 -11.38
N PRO A 124 2.04 28.56 -11.55
CA PRO A 124 1.12 28.54 -10.42
C PRO A 124 1.31 27.27 -9.57
N ILE A 125 1.14 27.40 -8.26
CA ILE A 125 1.21 26.31 -7.29
C ILE A 125 -0.18 26.09 -6.70
N LEU A 126 -0.73 24.90 -6.91
CA LEU A 126 -1.95 24.42 -6.28
C LEU A 126 -1.56 23.68 -5.00
N PHE A 127 -2.28 23.91 -3.90
CA PHE A 127 -1.99 23.30 -2.61
C PHE A 127 -3.26 23.27 -1.75
N VAL A 128 -3.21 22.66 -0.58
CA VAL A 128 -4.35 22.60 0.33
C VAL A 128 -4.02 23.21 1.67
N THR A 129 -5.05 23.73 2.34
CA THR A 129 -4.93 24.18 3.73
C THR A 129 -5.60 23.19 4.69
N GLN A 130 -5.15 23.18 5.95
CA GLN A 130 -5.67 22.31 7.00
C GLN A 130 -5.66 23.05 8.34
N VAL A 131 -6.77 22.95 9.08
CA VAL A 131 -6.78 23.38 10.49
C VAL A 131 -5.84 22.46 11.29
N PRO A 132 -4.91 22.99 12.09
CA PRO A 132 -3.96 22.18 12.85
C PRO A 132 -4.63 21.05 13.64
N THR A 133 -4.06 19.85 13.56
CA THR A 133 -4.54 18.69 14.32
C THR A 133 -3.86 18.64 15.69
N SER A 134 -4.48 17.98 16.67
CA SER A 134 -3.91 17.78 18.00
C SER A 134 -3.24 16.42 18.19
N THR A 135 -3.27 15.55 17.18
CA THR A 135 -2.75 14.19 17.23
C THR A 135 -2.05 13.83 15.92
N ASP A 136 -1.07 12.94 15.99
CA ASP A 136 -0.37 12.38 14.83
C ASP A 136 -1.03 11.09 14.33
N PHE A 137 -1.06 10.05 15.17
CA PHE A 137 -1.54 8.71 14.81
C PHE A 137 -2.96 8.74 14.25
N SER A 138 -3.14 8.14 13.06
CA SER A 138 -4.41 8.09 12.31
C SER A 138 -5.04 9.44 11.95
N SER A 139 -4.37 10.56 12.24
CA SER A 139 -4.81 11.88 11.76
C SER A 139 -4.56 11.99 10.26
N ARG A 140 -5.16 12.99 9.62
CA ARG A 140 -4.83 13.33 8.23
C ARG A 140 -3.31 13.51 8.00
N MET A 141 -2.58 13.95 9.02
CA MET A 141 -1.12 14.16 8.93
C MET A 141 -0.31 12.88 9.12
N GLY A 142 -0.91 11.81 9.61
CA GLY A 142 -0.24 10.53 9.83
C GLY A 142 0.37 9.98 8.55
N THR A 143 1.43 9.20 8.69
CA THR A 143 1.99 8.39 7.59
C THR A 143 1.07 7.22 7.24
N PHE A 144 0.28 6.76 8.22
CA PHE A 144 -0.62 5.62 8.18
C PHE A 144 -2.02 5.99 8.72
N ALA A 145 -3.05 5.24 8.31
CA ALA A 145 -4.47 5.45 8.67
C ALA A 145 -4.98 6.88 8.44
N ASN A 146 -4.31 7.63 7.56
CA ASN A 146 -4.58 9.05 7.38
C ASN A 146 -5.84 9.37 6.58
N HIS A 147 -6.60 8.35 6.17
CA HIS A 147 -7.88 8.49 5.46
C HIS A 147 -9.07 8.65 6.41
N LEU A 148 -8.90 8.50 7.73
CA LEU A 148 -10.00 8.59 8.67
C LEU A 148 -10.60 10.00 8.76
N THR A 149 -11.92 10.07 8.87
CA THR A 149 -12.70 11.32 8.67
C THR A 149 -13.32 11.88 9.95
N SER A 150 -13.08 11.29 11.12
CA SER A 150 -13.61 11.84 12.36
C SER A 150 -13.14 13.28 12.57
N ILE A 151 -13.98 14.12 13.18
CA ILE A 151 -13.67 15.56 13.35
C ILE A 151 -12.41 15.83 14.17
N LYS A 152 -12.06 14.90 15.07
CA LYS A 152 -10.83 14.92 15.85
C LYS A 152 -9.57 14.68 14.99
N LEU A 153 -9.66 13.77 14.02
CA LEU A 153 -8.52 13.34 13.18
C LEU A 153 -8.34 14.20 11.93
N THR A 154 -9.45 14.78 11.45
CA THR A 154 -9.51 15.63 10.26
C THR A 154 -10.41 16.84 10.54
N PRO A 155 -9.97 17.85 11.31
CA PRO A 155 -10.75 19.07 11.50
C PRO A 155 -11.09 19.75 10.17
N ARG A 156 -12.31 20.29 10.06
CA ARG A 156 -12.80 20.97 8.84
C ARG A 156 -12.41 22.44 8.87
N GLY A 157 -12.41 23.06 7.70
CA GLY A 157 -12.03 24.46 7.49
C GLY A 157 -10.85 24.63 6.53
N GLY A 158 -10.30 23.54 6.00
CA GLY A 158 -9.27 23.57 4.97
C GLY A 158 -9.84 23.73 3.55
N ASP A 159 -9.11 24.42 2.68
CA ASP A 159 -9.50 24.82 1.33
C ASP A 159 -8.48 24.39 0.27
N LEU A 160 -8.91 24.31 -1.00
CA LEU A 160 -8.03 24.11 -2.14
C LEU A 160 -7.59 25.49 -2.67
N MET A 161 -6.29 25.77 -2.60
CA MET A 161 -5.71 27.09 -2.85
C MET A 161 -4.82 27.06 -4.08
N ILE A 162 -4.78 28.15 -4.85
CA ILE A 162 -3.80 28.33 -5.93
C ILE A 162 -3.09 29.68 -5.79
N ARG A 163 -1.76 29.65 -5.91
CA ARG A 163 -0.87 30.82 -5.85
C ARG A 163 -0.15 31.00 -7.18
N TYR A 164 -0.24 32.18 -7.77
CA TYR A 164 0.36 32.50 -9.08
C TYR A 164 1.72 33.18 -8.95
N PRO A 165 2.57 33.24 -10.00
CA PRO A 165 3.90 33.86 -9.95
C PRO A 165 3.98 35.27 -9.35
N ASP A 166 2.96 36.10 -9.57
CA ASP A 166 2.96 37.53 -9.19
C ASP A 166 2.60 37.82 -7.73
N GLY A 167 2.19 36.84 -6.92
CA GLY A 167 1.63 37.15 -5.61
C GLY A 167 0.20 36.65 -5.39
N THR A 168 -0.57 36.58 -6.47
CA THR A 168 -2.02 36.44 -6.37
C THR A 168 -2.40 35.08 -5.79
N LEU A 169 -3.32 35.08 -4.83
CA LEU A 169 -3.81 33.87 -4.16
C LEU A 169 -5.33 33.76 -4.37
N ARG A 170 -5.81 32.55 -4.68
CA ARG A 170 -7.23 32.22 -4.86
C ARG A 170 -7.62 31.01 -4.02
N SER A 171 -8.84 31.02 -3.48
CA SER A 171 -9.46 29.87 -2.80
C SER A 171 -10.48 29.22 -3.73
N LEU A 172 -10.06 28.17 -4.42
CA LEU A 172 -10.85 27.53 -5.48
C LEU A 172 -12.12 26.86 -4.94
N THR A 173 -12.05 26.27 -3.75
CA THR A 173 -13.23 25.69 -3.09
C THR A 173 -14.23 26.75 -2.70
N THR A 174 -13.79 27.86 -2.11
CA THR A 174 -14.67 28.97 -1.72
C THR A 174 -15.31 29.63 -2.93
N GLU A 175 -14.54 29.90 -3.99
CA GLU A 175 -15.05 30.47 -5.24
C GLU A 175 -16.09 29.55 -5.91
N ALA A 176 -15.96 28.22 -5.76
CA ALA A 176 -16.91 27.23 -6.24
C ALA A 176 -18.10 26.97 -5.28
N GLY A 177 -18.21 27.71 -4.17
CA GLY A 177 -19.32 27.59 -3.22
C GLY A 177 -19.18 26.47 -2.17
N TYR A 178 -17.99 25.89 -2.01
CA TYR A 178 -17.70 24.88 -0.97
C TYR A 178 -17.07 25.49 0.28
N GLY A 179 -17.34 24.86 1.42
CA GLY A 179 -16.78 25.22 2.71
C GLY A 179 -17.55 26.31 3.45
N THR A 180 -17.19 26.53 4.72
CA THR A 180 -17.82 27.53 5.59
C THR A 180 -16.79 28.23 6.46
N THR A 181 -17.06 29.49 6.82
CA THR A 181 -16.32 30.24 7.84
C THR A 181 -17.01 30.11 9.21
N GLY A 182 -16.28 30.25 10.31
CA GLY A 182 -16.87 30.14 11.65
C GLY A 182 -17.28 28.71 11.99
N LEU A 183 -18.53 28.53 12.45
CA LEU A 183 -19.02 27.21 12.87
C LEU A 183 -19.06 26.23 11.69
N GLN A 184 -18.33 25.13 11.83
CA GLN A 184 -18.27 24.04 10.88
C GLN A 184 -19.48 23.12 11.09
N GLY A 185 -20.24 22.86 10.02
CA GLY A 185 -21.45 22.03 10.03
C GLY A 185 -21.61 21.22 8.74
N ALA A 186 -22.83 21.10 8.22
CA ALA A 186 -23.15 20.22 7.09
C ALA A 186 -22.35 20.51 5.81
N ASN A 187 -22.02 21.78 5.55
CA ASN A 187 -21.29 22.22 4.35
C ASN A 187 -19.78 22.41 4.60
N ALA A 188 -19.29 22.11 5.81
CA ALA A 188 -17.89 22.25 6.15
C ALA A 188 -17.04 21.21 5.40
N ILE A 189 -15.82 21.58 5.01
CA ILE A 189 -14.97 20.72 4.19
C ILE A 189 -13.57 20.53 4.78
N ALA A 190 -12.92 19.46 4.38
CA ALA A 190 -11.47 19.38 4.32
C ALA A 190 -11.09 18.80 2.94
N VAL A 191 -9.93 19.19 2.41
CA VAL A 191 -9.45 18.79 1.08
C VAL A 191 -8.01 18.32 1.13
N ARG A 192 -7.63 17.38 0.25
CA ARG A 192 -6.29 16.78 0.21
C ARG A 192 -5.89 16.29 -1.18
N ASP A 193 -4.61 16.03 -1.31
CA ASP A 193 -3.94 15.34 -2.42
C ASP A 193 -4.29 15.89 -3.80
N PRO A 194 -4.03 17.18 -4.09
CA PRO A 194 -4.22 17.70 -5.43
C PRO A 194 -3.25 17.02 -6.42
N SER A 195 -3.75 16.71 -7.61
CA SER A 195 -2.99 16.08 -8.69
C SER A 195 -3.35 16.70 -10.03
N VAL A 196 -2.38 17.38 -10.66
CA VAL A 196 -2.58 18.14 -11.89
C VAL A 196 -2.58 17.21 -13.09
N HIS A 197 -3.56 17.39 -13.98
CA HIS A 197 -3.67 16.67 -15.25
C HIS A 197 -2.49 16.99 -16.17
N TRP A 198 -2.15 16.06 -17.07
CA TRP A 198 -1.06 16.22 -18.04
C TRP A 198 -1.14 17.53 -18.85
N SER A 199 -2.34 18.05 -19.11
CA SER A 199 -2.53 19.34 -19.81
C SER A 199 -2.20 20.59 -18.98
N GLY A 200 -2.10 20.48 -17.66
CA GLY A 200 -1.94 21.63 -16.76
C GLY A 200 -3.20 22.48 -16.55
N THR A 201 -4.35 22.12 -17.14
CA THR A 201 -5.57 22.96 -17.13
C THR A 201 -6.62 22.54 -16.10
N LYS A 202 -6.46 21.38 -15.47
CA LYS A 202 -7.37 20.82 -14.47
C LYS A 202 -6.61 19.94 -13.48
N ALA A 203 -7.22 19.65 -12.33
CA ALA A 203 -6.63 18.81 -11.29
C ALA A 203 -7.67 17.95 -10.57
N LEU A 204 -7.28 16.77 -10.13
CA LEU A 204 -8.05 15.96 -9.18
C LEU A 204 -7.66 16.33 -7.75
N PHE A 205 -8.57 16.13 -6.80
CA PHE A 205 -8.30 16.20 -5.36
C PHE A 205 -9.39 15.43 -4.60
N SER A 206 -9.12 15.07 -3.35
CA SER A 206 -10.14 14.47 -2.48
C SER A 206 -10.72 15.50 -1.52
N MET A 207 -12.02 15.47 -1.32
CA MET A 207 -12.75 16.34 -0.40
C MET A 207 -13.72 15.52 0.45
N VAL A 208 -13.71 15.80 1.75
CA VAL A 208 -14.73 15.33 2.69
C VAL A 208 -15.66 16.50 3.01
N ILE A 209 -16.97 16.25 3.01
CA ILE A 209 -18.00 17.25 3.29
C ILE A 209 -18.77 16.81 4.54
N GLY A 210 -18.99 17.75 5.46
CA GLY A 210 -19.76 17.57 6.68
C GLY A 210 -18.90 17.52 7.94
N ALA A 211 -19.41 18.21 8.96
CA ALA A 211 -18.98 18.17 10.35
C ALA A 211 -20.22 18.11 11.27
N PRO A 212 -20.08 17.62 12.51
CA PRO A 212 -21.14 17.68 13.52
C PRO A 212 -21.83 19.06 13.60
N THR A 213 -23.15 19.08 13.37
CA THR A 213 -23.93 20.33 13.34
C THR A 213 -24.37 20.82 14.72
N LYS A 214 -24.32 19.94 15.73
CA LYS A 214 -24.68 20.22 17.12
C LYS A 214 -23.90 19.30 18.07
N GLN A 215 -23.92 19.66 19.36
CA GLN A 215 -23.35 18.85 20.43
C GLN A 215 -23.96 17.43 20.46
N TYR A 216 -23.15 16.44 20.84
CA TYR A 216 -23.47 15.01 20.92
C TYR A 216 -23.84 14.35 19.59
N PHE A 217 -23.55 15.00 18.47
CA PHE A 217 -23.82 14.47 17.13
C PHE A 217 -22.53 14.03 16.45
N ASN A 218 -22.56 12.86 15.81
CA ASN A 218 -21.49 12.38 14.96
C ASN A 218 -21.90 12.49 13.49
N VAL A 219 -20.92 12.70 12.60
CA VAL A 219 -21.15 12.69 11.16
C VAL A 219 -20.34 11.57 10.55
N SER A 220 -21.03 10.69 9.82
CA SER A 220 -20.38 9.79 8.87
C SER A 220 -20.16 10.59 7.59
N ALA A 221 -18.90 10.79 7.24
CA ALA A 221 -18.49 11.45 6.02
C ALA A 221 -17.31 10.70 5.43
N ASN A 222 -17.25 10.68 4.10
CA ASN A 222 -16.21 9.95 3.39
C ASN A 222 -15.45 10.91 2.50
N TRP A 223 -14.15 10.66 2.33
CA TRP A 223 -13.38 11.30 1.27
C TRP A 223 -13.91 10.85 -0.09
N GLN A 224 -14.16 11.82 -0.96
CA GLN A 224 -14.60 11.60 -2.32
C GLN A 224 -13.77 12.44 -3.27
N ILE A 225 -13.59 11.98 -4.49
CA ILE A 225 -12.75 12.59 -5.52
C ILE A 225 -13.55 13.64 -6.29
N TYR A 226 -12.94 14.79 -6.52
CA TYR A 226 -13.46 15.89 -7.31
C TYR A 226 -12.42 16.33 -8.34
N GLU A 227 -12.88 16.84 -9.48
CA GLU A 227 -12.05 17.48 -10.50
C GLU A 227 -12.31 18.98 -10.46
N VAL A 228 -11.24 19.77 -10.47
CA VAL A 228 -11.27 21.23 -10.57
C VAL A 228 -10.70 21.69 -11.91
N SER A 229 -11.35 22.68 -12.53
CA SER A 229 -10.90 23.42 -13.70
C SER A 229 -11.07 24.93 -13.48
N GLY A 230 -10.62 25.77 -14.42
CA GLY A 230 -10.59 27.22 -14.23
C GLY A 230 -9.39 27.69 -13.40
N LEU A 231 -8.24 27.05 -13.63
CA LEU A 231 -7.00 27.27 -12.87
C LEU A 231 -6.23 28.53 -13.32
N GLY A 232 -6.57 29.13 -14.47
CA GLY A 232 -5.97 30.37 -14.94
C GLY A 232 -6.49 31.60 -14.19
N LYS A 233 -5.71 32.68 -14.17
CA LYS A 233 -6.16 33.95 -13.55
C LYS A 233 -7.39 34.50 -14.26
N GLY A 234 -8.40 34.89 -13.48
CA GLY A 234 -9.66 35.43 -14.00
C GLY A 234 -10.61 34.37 -14.58
N GLU A 235 -10.20 33.10 -14.67
CA GLU A 235 -11.10 32.03 -15.08
C GLU A 235 -12.07 31.66 -13.96
N THR A 236 -13.32 31.38 -14.33
CA THR A 236 -14.32 30.85 -13.40
C THR A 236 -13.95 29.42 -13.00
N VAL A 237 -13.77 29.20 -11.70
CA VAL A 237 -13.52 27.86 -11.18
C VAL A 237 -14.75 26.96 -11.36
N ARG A 238 -14.52 25.70 -11.71
CA ARG A 238 -15.56 24.67 -11.72
C ARG A 238 -15.05 23.42 -11.02
N ILE A 239 -15.76 23.01 -9.96
CA ILE A 239 -15.49 21.78 -9.23
C ILE A 239 -16.61 20.79 -9.51
N THR A 240 -16.28 19.54 -9.86
CA THR A 240 -17.25 18.50 -10.16
C THR A 240 -16.84 17.20 -9.49
N LYS A 241 -17.78 16.55 -8.80
CA LYS A 241 -17.54 15.23 -8.19
C LYS A 241 -17.30 14.20 -9.31
N VAL A 242 -16.26 13.39 -9.19
CA VAL A 242 -15.99 12.31 -10.15
C VAL A 242 -17.12 11.28 -10.09
N ALA A 243 -17.72 10.96 -11.23
CA ALA A 243 -18.82 10.00 -11.33
C ALA A 243 -18.33 8.56 -11.09
N ASN A 244 -19.24 7.69 -10.65
CA ASN A 244 -19.04 6.23 -10.50
C ASN A 244 -17.91 5.79 -9.54
N GLN A 245 -17.32 6.69 -8.75
CA GLN A 245 -16.43 6.31 -7.66
C GLN A 245 -17.20 5.61 -6.52
N PRO A 246 -16.56 4.74 -5.72
CA PRO A 246 -17.20 4.10 -4.57
C PRO A 246 -17.74 5.12 -3.55
N ALA A 247 -19.06 5.22 -3.42
CA ALA A 247 -19.70 6.32 -2.66
C ALA A 247 -19.66 6.12 -1.13
N THR A 248 -19.54 4.89 -0.66
CA THR A 248 -19.62 4.51 0.77
C THR A 248 -18.26 4.20 1.39
N TYR A 249 -17.17 4.53 0.69
CA TYR A 249 -15.79 4.31 1.13
C TYR A 249 -14.98 5.60 1.02
N ASN A 250 -13.87 5.71 1.74
CA ASN A 250 -12.93 6.82 1.60
C ASN A 250 -12.09 6.61 0.34
N ASN A 251 -12.15 7.56 -0.59
CA ASN A 251 -11.31 7.58 -1.79
C ASN A 251 -10.34 8.76 -1.68
N VAL A 252 -9.05 8.47 -1.55
CA VAL A 252 -8.00 9.47 -1.29
C VAL A 252 -6.86 9.35 -2.32
N THR A 253 -6.01 10.38 -2.35
CA THR A 253 -4.84 10.44 -3.23
C THR A 253 -5.11 10.12 -4.71
N PRO A 254 -6.03 10.86 -5.36
CA PRO A 254 -6.37 10.64 -6.76
C PRO A 254 -5.28 11.19 -7.70
N PHE A 255 -5.08 10.53 -8.83
CA PHE A 255 -4.19 10.96 -9.91
C PHE A 255 -4.68 10.46 -11.26
N TYR A 256 -4.22 11.11 -12.33
CA TYR A 256 -4.59 10.74 -13.70
C TYR A 256 -3.69 9.63 -14.22
N GLY A 257 -4.31 8.63 -14.85
CA GLY A 257 -3.65 7.61 -15.65
C GLY A 257 -3.09 8.16 -16.95
N THR A 258 -2.29 7.35 -17.63
CA THR A 258 -1.83 7.66 -19.01
C THR A 258 -2.98 7.54 -20.02
N ASP A 259 -4.08 6.88 -19.67
CA ASP A 259 -5.29 6.72 -20.50
C ASP A 259 -6.50 7.55 -19.99
N ASP A 260 -6.26 8.59 -19.19
CA ASP A 260 -7.27 9.44 -18.53
C ASP A 260 -8.18 8.74 -17.53
N ARG A 261 -7.91 7.48 -17.16
CA ARG A 261 -8.53 6.88 -15.99
C ARG A 261 -8.13 7.64 -14.73
N VAL A 262 -8.99 7.58 -13.72
CA VAL A 262 -8.71 8.12 -12.38
C VAL A 262 -8.19 6.97 -11.53
N LEU A 263 -6.93 7.06 -11.12
CA LEU A 263 -6.36 6.15 -10.14
C LEU A 263 -6.38 6.80 -8.75
N PHE A 264 -6.58 6.00 -7.70
CA PHE A 264 -6.71 6.49 -6.32
C PHE A 264 -6.52 5.37 -5.31
N THR A 265 -6.30 5.68 -4.04
CA THR A 265 -6.36 4.69 -2.96
C THR A 265 -7.72 4.71 -2.28
N SER A 266 -8.19 3.54 -1.84
CA SER A 266 -9.51 3.41 -1.19
C SER A 266 -9.46 2.44 -0.02
N ASP A 267 -10.30 2.65 0.99
CA ASP A 267 -10.54 1.69 2.08
C ASP A 267 -11.68 0.70 1.79
N ARG A 268 -12.20 0.69 0.56
CA ARG A 268 -13.11 -0.32 0.05
C ARG A 268 -12.48 -1.73 0.18
N PRO A 269 -13.13 -2.72 0.81
CA PRO A 269 -12.65 -4.11 0.81
C PRO A 269 -12.35 -4.62 -0.61
N ARG A 270 -11.38 -5.53 -0.78
CA ARG A 270 -10.90 -5.96 -2.11
C ARG A 270 -12.05 -6.44 -3.01
N GLY A 271 -13.02 -7.21 -2.49
CA GLY A 271 -14.18 -7.68 -3.24
C GLY A 271 -15.34 -6.67 -3.23
N GLY A 272 -15.35 -5.74 -2.27
CA GLY A 272 -16.38 -4.73 -2.08
C GLY A 272 -17.48 -5.10 -1.10
N GLU A 273 -17.29 -6.21 -0.39
CA GLU A 273 -18.26 -6.72 0.56
C GLU A 273 -18.31 -5.80 1.79
N ALA A 274 -19.45 -5.14 2.01
CA ALA A 274 -19.60 -4.18 3.09
C ALA A 274 -19.37 -4.77 4.50
N HIS A 275 -19.65 -6.06 4.71
CA HIS A 275 -19.46 -6.72 6.02
C HIS A 275 -17.98 -6.97 6.37
N LEU A 276 -17.06 -6.82 5.42
CA LEU A 276 -15.63 -6.87 5.64
C LEU A 276 -15.04 -5.48 5.93
N TYR A 277 -15.83 -4.41 5.82
CA TYR A 277 -15.34 -3.07 6.10
C TYR A 277 -15.34 -2.75 7.61
N PRO A 278 -14.29 -2.08 8.14
CA PRO A 278 -13.01 -1.77 7.47
C PRO A 278 -12.03 -2.96 7.44
N GLN A 279 -11.10 -2.93 6.48
CA GLN A 279 -9.89 -3.73 6.57
C GLN A 279 -8.98 -3.16 7.65
N LEU A 280 -8.45 -4.03 8.51
CA LEU A 280 -7.53 -3.68 9.58
C LEU A 280 -6.10 -4.07 9.18
N ASP A 281 -5.12 -3.19 9.44
CA ASP A 281 -3.71 -3.39 9.12
C ASP A 281 -3.03 -4.50 9.97
N GLU A 282 -1.80 -4.86 9.61
CA GLU A 282 -1.07 -5.96 10.24
C GLU A 282 -0.41 -5.63 11.57
N TYR A 283 -0.22 -4.35 11.88
CA TYR A 283 0.51 -3.91 13.06
C TYR A 283 -0.43 -3.52 14.19
N GLU A 284 -1.31 -2.55 13.95
CA GLU A 284 -2.12 -1.91 14.99
C GLU A 284 -3.59 -2.34 14.97
N SER A 285 -3.94 -3.24 14.03
CA SER A 285 -5.33 -3.64 13.78
C SER A 285 -6.24 -2.41 13.59
N THR A 286 -5.69 -1.36 12.97
CA THR A 286 -6.29 -0.07 12.71
C THR A 286 -6.81 -0.04 11.27
N PRO A 287 -7.93 0.63 10.98
CA PRO A 287 -8.41 0.76 9.62
C PRO A 287 -7.33 1.28 8.67
N THR A 288 -7.18 0.62 7.51
CA THR A 288 -6.24 1.00 6.46
C THR A 288 -6.91 1.05 5.09
N ASN A 289 -6.28 1.75 4.14
CA ASN A 289 -6.69 1.60 2.75
C ASN A 289 -6.28 0.22 2.22
N THR A 290 -7.03 -0.32 1.28
CA THR A 290 -6.86 -1.70 0.78
C THR A 290 -5.99 -1.78 -0.47
N GLY A 291 -5.49 -0.64 -0.95
CA GLY A 291 -4.64 -0.52 -2.13
C GLY A 291 -5.11 0.53 -3.12
N ILE A 292 -4.58 0.43 -4.34
CA ILE A 292 -4.78 1.35 -5.46
C ILE A 292 -5.86 0.80 -6.38
N TRP A 293 -6.75 1.68 -6.82
CA TRP A 293 -7.88 1.40 -7.69
C TRP A 293 -7.80 2.28 -8.94
N SER A 294 -8.26 1.75 -10.07
CA SER A 294 -8.32 2.45 -11.36
C SER A 294 -9.76 2.48 -11.86
N LEU A 295 -10.31 3.69 -12.08
CA LEU A 295 -11.68 3.93 -12.49
C LEU A 295 -11.72 4.65 -13.83
N ALA A 296 -12.55 4.17 -14.76
CA ALA A 296 -13.03 4.99 -15.87
C ALA A 296 -14.34 5.67 -15.47
N PRO A 297 -14.36 6.99 -15.18
CA PRO A 297 -15.55 7.64 -14.64
C PRO A 297 -16.76 7.59 -15.58
N ALA A 298 -16.53 7.57 -16.89
CA ALA A 298 -17.60 7.54 -17.90
C ALA A 298 -18.40 6.23 -17.89
N THR A 299 -17.74 5.09 -17.61
CA THR A 299 -18.35 3.76 -17.70
C THR A 299 -18.58 3.11 -16.33
N GLY A 300 -17.89 3.58 -15.29
CA GLY A 300 -17.89 2.95 -13.97
C GLY A 300 -17.04 1.68 -13.90
N ASP A 301 -16.24 1.38 -14.94
CA ASP A 301 -15.29 0.28 -14.91
C ASP A 301 -14.21 0.55 -13.85
N LEU A 302 -14.32 -0.16 -12.72
CA LEU A 302 -13.47 -0.05 -11.54
C LEU A 302 -12.63 -1.31 -11.38
N ARG A 303 -11.31 -1.15 -11.24
CA ARG A 303 -10.34 -2.25 -11.17
C ARG A 303 -9.41 -2.08 -9.98
N LEU A 304 -9.12 -3.17 -9.27
CA LEU A 304 -8.09 -3.21 -8.24
C LEU A 304 -6.72 -3.35 -8.90
N VAL A 305 -5.82 -2.38 -8.70
CA VAL A 305 -4.45 -2.38 -9.23
C VAL A 305 -3.54 -3.18 -8.31
N ASN A 306 -3.65 -3.02 -6.99
CA ASN A 306 -2.93 -3.82 -6.02
C ASN A 306 -3.75 -4.03 -4.73
N HIS A 307 -3.59 -5.16 -4.06
CA HIS A 307 -4.19 -5.43 -2.74
C HIS A 307 -3.15 -5.16 -1.65
N ALA A 308 -3.19 -3.97 -1.05
CA ALA A 308 -2.27 -3.59 0.02
C ALA A 308 -2.86 -3.94 1.38
N VAL A 309 -2.36 -5.01 2.01
CA VAL A 309 -2.83 -5.50 3.31
C VAL A 309 -2.71 -4.44 4.42
N SER A 310 -1.58 -3.71 4.43
CA SER A 310 -1.30 -2.64 5.39
C SER A 310 -1.35 -1.22 4.77
N GLY A 311 -1.81 -1.12 3.52
CA GLY A 311 -2.06 0.15 2.82
C GLY A 311 -0.94 0.62 1.89
N ALA A 312 -1.35 1.39 0.89
CA ALA A 312 -0.50 2.07 -0.09
C ALA A 312 -0.66 3.60 0.03
N PHE A 313 0.42 4.35 -0.10
CA PHE A 313 0.47 5.78 0.24
C PHE A 313 1.19 6.59 -0.82
N THR A 314 0.63 7.78 -1.10
CA THR A 314 1.18 8.76 -2.04
C THR A 314 1.53 8.20 -3.44
N PRO A 315 0.66 7.39 -4.08
CA PRO A 315 0.92 6.91 -5.44
C PRO A 315 0.95 8.05 -6.46
N PHE A 316 1.79 7.91 -7.48
CA PHE A 316 1.81 8.74 -8.68
C PHE A 316 2.40 7.97 -9.87
N ILE A 317 2.21 8.47 -11.10
CA ILE A 317 2.87 7.90 -12.30
C ILE A 317 4.17 8.66 -12.55
N ASP A 318 5.28 7.92 -12.64
CA ASP A 318 6.58 8.47 -12.99
C ASP A 318 6.74 8.65 -14.52
N SER A 319 7.81 9.31 -14.92
CA SER A 319 8.16 9.57 -16.31
C SER A 319 8.30 8.31 -17.18
N ALA A 320 8.53 7.14 -16.57
CA ALA A 320 8.64 5.85 -17.24
C ALA A 320 7.28 5.12 -17.35
N GLY A 321 6.19 5.70 -16.85
CA GLY A 321 4.86 5.11 -16.89
C GLY A 321 4.61 4.06 -15.80
N ARG A 322 5.43 4.03 -14.74
CA ARG A 322 5.21 3.18 -13.55
C ARG A 322 4.38 3.92 -12.53
N ILE A 323 3.46 3.24 -11.86
CA ILE A 323 2.88 3.75 -10.62
C ILE A 323 3.91 3.53 -9.51
N ILE A 324 4.43 4.62 -8.95
CA ILE A 324 5.34 4.61 -7.81
C ILE A 324 4.58 4.98 -6.55
N TYR A 325 4.79 4.24 -5.46
CA TYR A 325 4.09 4.46 -4.18
C TYR A 325 4.93 4.00 -3.00
N THR A 326 4.64 4.54 -1.80
CA THR A 326 5.12 3.95 -0.55
C THR A 326 4.13 2.88 -0.12
N ARG A 327 4.60 1.69 0.23
CA ARG A 327 3.77 0.68 0.90
C ARG A 327 4.27 0.46 2.31
N TRP A 328 3.33 0.27 3.23
CA TRP A 328 3.69 -0.23 4.55
C TRP A 328 3.84 -1.75 4.49
N ASP A 329 5.06 -2.24 4.64
CA ASP A 329 5.34 -3.67 4.71
C ASP A 329 5.59 -4.06 6.17
N HIS A 330 4.62 -4.78 6.72
CA HIS A 330 4.58 -5.17 8.13
C HIS A 330 4.02 -6.58 8.29
N LEU A 331 4.57 -7.55 7.57
CA LEU A 331 4.14 -8.94 7.70
C LEU A 331 4.70 -9.54 8.99
N GLN A 332 3.89 -9.58 10.04
CA GLN A 332 4.19 -10.27 11.30
C GLN A 332 2.92 -10.96 11.82
N ARG A 333 3.08 -11.85 12.80
CA ARG A 333 1.93 -12.38 13.53
C ARG A 333 1.25 -11.29 14.36
N ASP A 334 -0.05 -11.44 14.55
CA ASP A 334 -0.94 -10.51 15.25
C ASP A 334 -0.43 -10.22 16.66
N GLN A 335 0.13 -9.02 16.86
CA GLN A 335 0.62 -8.63 18.18
C GLN A 335 -0.50 -8.42 19.20
N GLN A 336 -1.70 -8.03 18.74
CA GLN A 336 -2.87 -7.90 19.61
C GLN A 336 -3.38 -9.27 20.06
N ALA A 337 -3.25 -10.30 19.21
CA ALA A 337 -3.55 -11.67 19.61
C ALA A 337 -2.50 -12.25 20.55
N ASP A 338 -1.21 -12.07 20.26
CA ASP A 338 -0.11 -12.47 21.14
C ASP A 338 -0.28 -11.88 22.56
N ALA A 339 -0.79 -10.64 22.65
CA ALA A 339 -1.06 -9.99 23.93
C ALA A 339 -2.22 -10.63 24.72
N GLY A 340 -3.10 -11.38 24.07
CA GLY A 340 -4.19 -12.14 24.71
C GLY A 340 -5.38 -11.32 25.22
N THR A 341 -5.33 -9.98 25.17
CA THR A 341 -6.31 -9.11 25.85
C THR A 341 -7.30 -8.41 24.92
N TYR A 342 -7.15 -8.53 23.61
CA TYR A 342 -7.96 -7.78 22.62
C TYR A 342 -9.22 -8.51 22.13
N GLY A 343 -9.57 -9.65 22.73
CA GLY A 343 -10.76 -10.44 22.36
C GLY A 343 -10.76 -10.90 20.90
N HIS A 344 -9.58 -11.29 20.42
CA HIS A 344 -9.33 -11.71 19.04
C HIS A 344 -9.96 -13.08 18.74
N PHE A 345 -10.34 -13.32 17.48
CA PHE A 345 -10.84 -14.60 16.99
C PHE A 345 -10.66 -14.70 15.47
N ASN A 346 -10.65 -15.92 14.93
CA ASN A 346 -10.75 -16.13 13.49
C ASN A 346 -12.19 -16.45 13.10
N MET A 347 -12.58 -16.01 11.91
CA MET A 347 -13.78 -16.46 11.20
C MET A 347 -13.41 -17.64 10.29
N ALA A 348 -14.36 -18.54 10.04
CA ALA A 348 -14.15 -19.70 9.17
C ALA A 348 -13.86 -19.32 7.71
N SER A 349 -14.34 -18.15 7.27
CA SER A 349 -14.12 -17.60 5.93
C SER A 349 -14.46 -16.10 5.88
N GLU A 350 -14.26 -15.49 4.71
CA GLU A 350 -14.66 -14.10 4.42
C GLU A 350 -16.19 -13.93 4.25
N ALA A 351 -16.98 -15.01 4.28
CA ALA A 351 -18.43 -14.92 4.12
C ALA A 351 -19.10 -14.12 5.25
N ALA A 352 -20.23 -13.47 4.93
CA ALA A 352 -20.98 -12.66 5.89
C ALA A 352 -21.51 -13.48 7.06
N ASN A 353 -21.89 -14.74 6.81
CA ASN A 353 -22.39 -15.70 7.78
C ASN A 353 -21.33 -16.69 8.29
N ALA A 354 -20.04 -16.41 8.06
CA ALA A 354 -18.97 -17.29 8.52
C ALA A 354 -19.02 -17.49 10.05
N ALA A 355 -18.86 -18.73 10.49
CA ALA A 355 -18.83 -19.04 11.91
C ALA A 355 -17.55 -18.49 12.57
N LYS A 356 -17.67 -18.02 13.81
CA LYS A 356 -16.52 -17.73 14.67
C LYS A 356 -15.86 -19.04 15.08
N LEU A 357 -14.55 -19.14 14.90
CA LEU A 357 -13.75 -20.29 15.31
C LEU A 357 -13.35 -20.17 16.77
N ALA A 358 -13.18 -21.32 17.43
CA ALA A 358 -12.65 -21.41 18.79
C ALA A 358 -11.14 -21.08 18.86
N SER A 359 -10.44 -21.21 17.72
CA SER A 359 -9.02 -20.89 17.59
C SER A 359 -8.84 -19.58 16.84
N ALA A 360 -7.80 -18.84 17.24
CA ALA A 360 -7.29 -17.68 16.53
C ALA A 360 -5.84 -17.92 16.08
N SER A 361 -5.54 -19.14 15.62
CA SER A 361 -4.21 -19.50 15.16
C SER A 361 -3.75 -18.64 13.98
N GLU A 362 -2.45 -18.36 13.97
CA GLU A 362 -1.73 -17.70 12.90
C GLU A 362 -0.38 -18.38 12.78
N VAL A 363 -0.08 -18.93 11.60
CA VAL A 363 1.06 -19.83 11.39
C VAL A 363 2.17 -19.21 10.54
N PHE A 364 1.87 -18.06 9.94
CA PHE A 364 2.76 -17.34 9.05
C PHE A 364 2.70 -15.84 9.34
N PRO A 365 3.83 -15.12 9.35
CA PRO A 365 5.20 -15.62 9.17
C PRO A 365 5.73 -16.27 10.47
N GLU A 366 7.03 -16.17 10.76
CA GLU A 366 7.59 -16.62 12.03
C GLU A 366 6.91 -15.96 13.25
N PRO A 367 6.89 -16.62 14.43
CA PRO A 367 6.42 -16.00 15.66
C PRO A 367 7.22 -14.73 16.01
N ARG A 368 6.57 -13.79 16.72
CA ARG A 368 7.23 -12.56 17.20
C ARG A 368 8.27 -12.83 18.28
N THR A 369 8.10 -13.90 19.05
CA THR A 369 9.06 -14.38 20.05
C THR A 369 9.92 -15.50 19.49
N ALA A 370 11.08 -15.73 20.10
CA ALA A 370 11.93 -16.86 19.73
C ALA A 370 11.18 -18.18 19.87
N SER A 371 11.46 -19.10 18.95
CA SER A 371 10.83 -20.40 18.85
C SER A 371 11.86 -21.48 18.49
N THR A 372 11.39 -22.71 18.26
CA THR A 372 12.24 -23.83 17.85
C THR A 372 11.65 -24.52 16.63
N SER A 373 12.51 -25.14 15.84
CA SER A 373 12.15 -25.95 14.68
C SER A 373 12.97 -27.24 14.67
N ALA A 374 12.68 -28.15 13.73
CA ALA A 374 13.52 -29.32 13.48
C ALA A 374 14.97 -28.96 13.11
N TYR A 375 15.23 -27.72 12.68
CA TYR A 375 16.56 -27.25 12.31
C TYR A 375 17.30 -26.50 13.42
N GLY A 376 16.71 -26.35 14.59
CA GLY A 376 17.27 -25.64 15.74
C GLY A 376 16.45 -24.40 16.15
N PRO A 377 17.00 -23.56 17.04
CA PRO A 377 16.33 -22.36 17.51
C PRO A 377 16.11 -21.34 16.38
N VAL A 378 14.91 -20.75 16.36
CA VAL A 378 14.47 -19.75 15.40
C VAL A 378 14.28 -18.43 16.15
N ASN A 379 14.94 -17.37 15.70
CA ASN A 379 14.76 -16.05 16.27
C ASN A 379 13.35 -15.52 16.00
N GLY A 380 12.84 -14.71 16.94
CA GLY A 380 11.58 -14.01 16.75
C GLY A 380 11.68 -13.03 15.58
N TYR A 381 10.55 -12.79 14.93
CA TYR A 381 10.47 -11.94 13.75
C TYR A 381 9.48 -10.81 13.93
N THR A 382 9.99 -9.59 13.85
CA THR A 382 9.21 -8.36 13.71
C THR A 382 9.96 -7.44 12.74
N PHE A 383 9.25 -6.89 11.77
CA PHE A 383 9.79 -5.82 10.94
C PHE A 383 8.65 -4.91 10.54
N ASN A 384 8.99 -3.64 10.38
CA ASN A 384 8.06 -2.57 10.12
C ASN A 384 8.77 -1.55 9.23
N ILE A 385 8.52 -1.58 7.93
CA ILE A 385 9.22 -0.67 7.03
C ILE A 385 8.30 -0.13 5.94
N PHE A 386 8.47 1.15 5.66
CA PHE A 386 7.82 1.84 4.56
C PHE A 386 8.81 1.95 3.40
N THR A 387 8.59 1.17 2.34
CA THR A 387 9.49 1.13 1.17
C THR A 387 8.80 1.64 -0.09
N PRO A 388 9.57 2.12 -1.08
CA PRO A 388 9.06 2.42 -2.41
C PRO A 388 8.75 1.14 -3.21
N TRP A 389 7.58 1.12 -3.84
CA TRP A 389 7.08 0.08 -4.72
C TRP A 389 6.78 0.63 -6.10
N GLN A 390 6.72 -0.28 -7.08
CA GLN A 390 6.26 -0.01 -8.43
C GLN A 390 5.20 -1.02 -8.88
N VAL A 391 4.32 -0.60 -9.78
CA VAL A 391 3.37 -1.46 -10.49
C VAL A 391 2.96 -0.80 -11.82
N ASN A 392 2.55 -1.57 -12.82
CA ASN A 392 1.95 -1.01 -14.04
C ASN A 392 0.50 -0.56 -13.78
N GLU A 393 -0.06 0.28 -14.66
CA GLU A 393 -1.43 0.78 -14.52
C GLU A 393 -2.52 -0.30 -14.62
N ASP A 394 -2.22 -1.42 -15.29
CA ASP A 394 -3.08 -2.60 -15.32
C ASP A 394 -2.95 -3.49 -14.07
N GLY A 395 -2.05 -3.13 -13.14
CA GLY A 395 -1.74 -3.85 -11.91
C GLY A 395 -0.68 -4.95 -12.06
N SER A 396 -0.21 -5.23 -13.27
CA SER A 396 0.85 -6.21 -13.51
C SER A 396 2.20 -5.68 -13.06
N ASP A 397 3.16 -6.58 -12.90
CA ASP A 397 4.55 -6.20 -12.59
C ASP A 397 4.72 -5.47 -11.23
N GLU A 398 3.84 -5.75 -10.24
CA GLU A 398 4.02 -5.29 -8.86
C GLU A 398 5.34 -5.87 -8.29
N GLU A 399 6.21 -5.00 -7.80
CA GLU A 399 7.46 -5.32 -7.08
C GLU A 399 7.92 -4.09 -6.27
N THR A 400 8.89 -4.28 -5.37
CA THR A 400 9.63 -3.13 -4.80
C THR A 400 10.30 -2.36 -5.94
N LEU A 401 10.55 -1.07 -5.78
CA LEU A 401 11.10 -0.23 -6.85
C LEU A 401 12.41 -0.81 -7.42
N ASN A 402 12.42 -1.21 -8.69
CA ASN A 402 13.51 -1.94 -9.35
C ASN A 402 13.94 -3.23 -8.64
N HIS A 403 13.05 -3.92 -7.92
CA HIS A 403 13.38 -5.10 -7.10
C HIS A 403 14.36 -4.81 -5.95
N VAL A 404 14.40 -3.56 -5.46
CA VAL A 404 15.22 -3.22 -4.28
C VAL A 404 14.74 -3.94 -3.04
N GLY A 405 15.65 -4.62 -2.35
CA GLY A 405 15.36 -5.42 -1.18
C GLY A 405 15.66 -4.69 0.13
N ARG A 406 15.39 -5.39 1.22
CA ARG A 406 15.80 -4.93 2.55
C ARG A 406 17.30 -4.94 2.71
N GLN A 407 18.02 -5.81 2.01
CA GLN A 407 19.47 -5.92 2.13
C GLN A 407 20.16 -4.63 1.62
N GLU A 408 19.55 -3.94 0.66
CA GLU A 408 20.01 -2.66 0.12
C GLU A 408 19.63 -1.46 1.01
N PHE A 409 18.48 -1.50 1.67
CA PHE A 409 17.98 -0.37 2.47
C PHE A 409 18.25 -0.43 3.99
N GLN A 410 18.31 -1.62 4.58
CA GLN A 410 18.45 -1.82 6.03
C GLN A 410 19.89 -2.21 6.42
N LEU A 411 20.82 -1.27 6.23
CA LEU A 411 22.23 -1.46 6.60
C LEU A 411 22.42 -1.49 8.12
N GLY A 412 22.92 -2.59 8.68
CA GLY A 412 23.34 -2.62 10.09
C GLY A 412 22.91 -3.89 10.83
N SER A 413 21.67 -3.96 11.32
CA SER A 413 21.21 -5.07 12.16
C SER A 413 19.88 -5.63 11.68
N PHE A 414 19.89 -6.86 11.22
CA PHE A 414 18.71 -7.64 10.89
C PHE A 414 18.91 -9.07 11.36
N THR A 415 18.14 -9.46 12.37
CA THR A 415 18.28 -10.76 13.02
C THR A 415 18.16 -11.92 12.04
N ARG A 416 19.15 -12.81 12.04
CA ARG A 416 19.11 -14.07 11.28
C ARG A 416 17.94 -14.94 11.74
N SER A 417 17.30 -15.68 10.85
CA SER A 417 16.15 -16.52 11.24
C SER A 417 16.55 -17.71 12.12
N PHE A 418 17.63 -18.44 11.79
CA PHE A 418 18.13 -19.55 12.60
C PHE A 418 19.38 -19.13 13.38
N SER A 419 19.26 -18.98 14.71
CA SER A 419 20.34 -18.40 15.53
C SER A 419 21.57 -19.30 15.66
N SER A 420 21.41 -20.60 15.42
CA SER A 420 22.49 -21.60 15.47
C SER A 420 23.19 -21.82 14.14
N ASP A 421 22.70 -21.25 13.02
CA ASP A 421 23.36 -21.39 11.73
C ASP A 421 24.43 -20.31 11.55
N SER A 422 25.69 -20.75 11.46
CA SER A 422 26.85 -19.89 11.25
C SER A 422 26.93 -19.31 9.83
N ALA A 423 26.18 -19.85 8.87
CA ALA A 423 26.10 -19.28 7.52
C ALA A 423 25.26 -18.00 7.47
N LEU A 424 24.39 -17.77 8.45
CA LEU A 424 23.51 -16.62 8.52
C LEU A 424 24.11 -15.49 9.34
N LEU A 425 23.76 -14.25 8.99
CA LEU A 425 24.31 -13.04 9.59
C LEU A 425 23.20 -12.14 10.12
N ASP A 426 23.47 -11.50 11.26
CA ASP A 426 22.60 -10.48 11.83
C ASP A 426 22.77 -9.12 11.15
N TYR A 427 23.44 -9.06 10.00
CA TYR A 427 23.73 -7.82 9.28
C TYR A 427 23.87 -8.08 7.78
N THR A 428 23.70 -7.03 7.00
CA THR A 428 23.90 -7.04 5.55
C THR A 428 25.34 -6.60 5.25
N ASN A 429 25.99 -7.24 4.27
CA ASN A 429 27.34 -6.88 3.90
C ASN A 429 27.33 -5.57 3.09
N ALA A 430 27.75 -4.48 3.73
CA ALA A 430 27.80 -3.16 3.11
C ALA A 430 28.74 -3.08 1.90
N GLY A 431 29.59 -4.09 1.65
CA GLY A 431 30.42 -4.18 0.44
C GLY A 431 29.63 -4.47 -0.84
N PHE A 432 28.41 -5.00 -0.74
CA PHE A 432 27.58 -5.34 -1.91
C PHE A 432 26.70 -4.18 -2.40
N THR A 433 26.49 -3.15 -1.60
CA THR A 433 25.48 -2.12 -1.88
C THR A 433 26.10 -0.73 -1.86
N ALA A 434 25.63 0.17 -2.74
CA ALA A 434 26.07 1.55 -2.83
C ALA A 434 25.44 2.40 -1.73
N ASN A 435 24.21 2.07 -1.30
CA ASN A 435 23.57 2.73 -0.18
C ASN A 435 24.46 2.66 1.08
N LYS A 436 24.51 3.78 1.80
CA LYS A 436 25.17 3.90 3.11
C LYS A 436 24.26 4.48 4.19
N LYS A 437 22.99 4.75 3.84
CA LYS A 437 22.01 5.30 4.77
C LYS A 437 21.12 4.19 5.31
N PHE A 438 21.13 4.01 6.63
CA PHE A 438 20.24 3.08 7.31
C PHE A 438 18.79 3.58 7.27
N ILE A 439 17.94 2.86 6.54
CA ILE A 439 16.50 3.06 6.59
C ILE A 439 15.94 2.26 7.77
N ARG A 440 15.23 2.95 8.66
CA ARG A 440 14.83 2.41 9.96
C ARG A 440 13.68 1.40 9.85
N ASN A 441 13.61 0.48 10.82
CA ASN A 441 12.53 -0.50 11.00
C ASN A 441 11.35 0.06 11.81
N ASP A 442 11.25 1.36 12.03
CA ASP A 442 10.11 2.05 12.65
C ASP A 442 9.74 3.28 11.81
N GLY A 443 9.88 3.15 10.48
CA GLY A 443 9.76 4.25 9.54
C GLY A 443 10.12 3.86 8.12
N GLY A 444 10.51 4.85 7.32
CA GLY A 444 10.88 4.62 5.93
C GLY A 444 10.83 5.88 5.07
N LEU A 445 10.53 5.69 3.78
CA LEU A 445 10.49 6.75 2.78
C LEU A 445 9.03 7.09 2.43
N PHE A 446 8.65 8.35 2.67
CA PHE A 446 7.28 8.83 2.50
C PHE A 446 7.20 9.97 1.49
N GLN A 447 6.02 10.22 0.94
CA GLN A 447 5.71 11.41 0.13
C GLN A 447 6.68 11.55 -1.07
N LEU A 448 6.91 10.44 -1.78
CA LEU A 448 7.82 10.41 -2.92
C LEU A 448 7.35 11.37 -4.02
N ARG A 449 8.30 12.04 -4.66
CA ARG A 449 8.12 12.77 -5.91
C ARG A 449 9.32 12.53 -6.82
N GLU A 450 9.06 12.35 -8.11
CA GLU A 450 10.11 12.36 -9.12
C GLU A 450 10.51 13.80 -9.47
N ASP A 451 11.81 14.01 -9.71
CA ASP A 451 12.32 15.24 -10.29
C ASP A 451 11.98 15.32 -11.79
N PRO A 452 11.12 16.25 -12.23
CA PRO A 452 10.73 16.35 -13.64
C PRO A 452 11.89 16.72 -14.58
N ARG A 453 13.02 17.22 -14.05
CA ARG A 453 14.22 17.53 -14.84
C ARG A 453 15.18 16.36 -14.96
N ASN A 454 15.09 15.39 -14.06
CA ASN A 454 15.98 14.23 -14.00
C ASN A 454 15.13 12.95 -13.78
N PRO A 455 14.42 12.48 -14.82
CA PRO A 455 13.66 11.23 -14.80
C PRO A 455 14.34 10.08 -14.02
N GLY A 456 13.59 9.47 -13.10
CA GLY A 456 14.05 8.43 -12.20
C GLY A 456 14.88 8.90 -11.01
N THR A 457 15.07 10.20 -10.80
CA THR A 457 15.53 10.77 -9.52
C THR A 457 14.33 11.05 -8.63
N TYR A 458 14.30 10.48 -7.43
CA TYR A 458 13.22 10.68 -6.48
C TYR A 458 13.66 11.46 -5.26
N TYR A 459 12.78 12.32 -4.77
CA TYR A 459 12.85 12.96 -3.46
C TYR A 459 11.79 12.37 -2.54
N ALA A 460 12.12 12.19 -1.26
CA ALA A 460 11.21 11.63 -0.26
C ALA A 460 11.49 12.23 1.12
N ILE A 461 10.53 12.10 2.04
CA ILE A 461 10.74 12.32 3.47
C ILE A 461 11.22 11.02 4.09
N PHE A 462 12.39 11.05 4.72
CA PHE A 462 12.88 9.94 5.52
C PHE A 462 12.61 10.20 7.00
N GLY A 463 11.65 9.49 7.59
CA GLY A 463 11.17 9.74 8.95
C GLY A 463 10.68 8.48 9.64
N ARG A 464 10.19 8.65 10.88
CA ARG A 464 9.51 7.62 11.65
C ARG A 464 8.06 7.47 11.18
N GLU A 465 7.50 6.31 11.45
CA GLU A 465 6.08 6.04 11.19
C GLU A 465 5.16 6.95 12.01
N PHE A 466 5.46 7.17 13.29
CA PHE A 466 4.61 7.91 14.22
C PHE A 466 5.37 9.00 14.97
N GLY A 467 4.61 9.96 15.50
CA GLY A 467 5.11 11.03 16.38
C GLY A 467 5.86 12.14 15.64
N GLU A 468 5.95 12.07 14.31
CA GLU A 468 6.67 13.04 13.49
C GLU A 468 5.75 13.88 12.61
N LEU A 469 4.41 13.71 12.67
CA LEU A 469 3.46 14.36 11.76
C LEU A 469 3.99 14.23 10.34
N GLY A 470 4.37 13.02 9.91
CA GLY A 470 5.01 12.71 8.63
C GLY A 470 6.10 13.69 8.17
N ALA A 471 6.79 14.38 9.09
CA ALA A 471 7.74 15.45 8.83
C ALA A 471 9.13 15.13 9.37
N SER A 472 10.13 15.18 8.51
CA SER A 472 11.51 14.91 8.87
C SER A 472 12.47 15.46 7.81
N GLN A 473 13.60 14.80 7.57
CA GLN A 473 14.56 15.21 6.55
C GLN A 473 14.09 14.83 5.14
N ILE A 474 14.45 15.65 4.15
CA ILE A 474 14.35 15.28 2.73
C ILE A 474 15.58 14.46 2.35
N VAL A 475 15.35 13.34 1.67
CA VAL A 475 16.39 12.54 1.02
C VAL A 475 16.15 12.48 -0.47
N LYS A 476 17.17 12.09 -1.23
CA LYS A 476 17.05 11.78 -2.66
C LYS A 476 17.75 10.47 -3.00
N PHE A 477 17.29 9.82 -4.06
CA PHE A 477 17.90 8.59 -4.59
C PHE A 477 17.58 8.41 -6.07
N GLN A 478 18.36 7.57 -6.75
CA GLN A 478 18.11 7.15 -8.13
C GLN A 478 17.32 5.86 -8.16
N GLY A 479 16.33 5.76 -9.03
CA GLY A 479 15.48 4.58 -9.22
C GLY A 479 14.90 4.48 -10.63
N TYR A 480 15.62 5.00 -11.64
CA TYR A 480 15.23 4.86 -13.04
C TYR A 480 15.16 3.39 -13.46
N VAL A 481 14.35 3.09 -14.48
CA VAL A 481 14.15 1.72 -14.99
C VAL A 481 15.48 1.10 -15.39
N GLY A 482 15.77 -0.11 -14.88
CA GLY A 482 16.99 -0.85 -15.19
C GLY A 482 18.20 -0.54 -14.31
N LEU A 483 18.10 0.42 -13.37
CA LEU A 483 19.12 0.60 -12.34
C LEU A 483 19.18 -0.66 -11.47
N ASN A 484 20.37 -1.23 -11.31
CA ASN A 484 20.59 -2.36 -10.41
C ASN A 484 20.36 -1.91 -8.94
N PRO A 485 19.58 -2.65 -8.13
CA PRO A 485 19.36 -2.33 -6.71
C PRO A 485 20.62 -2.11 -5.89
N GLU A 486 21.68 -2.88 -6.14
CA GLU A 486 22.96 -2.73 -5.45
C GLU A 486 23.60 -1.36 -5.71
N GLN A 487 23.21 -0.65 -6.77
CA GLN A 487 23.70 0.69 -7.10
C GLN A 487 22.82 1.81 -6.55
N MET A 488 21.64 1.48 -6.00
CA MET A 488 20.75 2.47 -5.41
C MET A 488 21.41 3.04 -4.14
N ALA A 489 21.41 4.36 -4.01
CA ALA A 489 21.95 5.05 -2.84
C ALA A 489 21.01 6.17 -2.39
N VAL A 490 20.60 6.11 -1.11
CA VAL A 490 19.82 7.16 -0.49
C VAL A 490 20.77 8.17 0.14
N VAL A 491 20.69 9.42 -0.31
CA VAL A 491 21.55 10.51 0.17
C VAL A 491 20.72 11.66 0.71
N ASP A 492 21.28 12.38 1.67
CA ASP A 492 20.62 13.52 2.29
C ASP A 492 20.42 14.65 1.28
N ALA A 493 19.20 15.17 1.20
CA ALA A 493 18.89 16.39 0.45
C ALA A 493 18.74 17.61 1.37
N THR A 494 18.50 17.41 2.67
CA THR A 494 18.54 18.44 3.72
C THR A 494 19.43 17.99 4.88
N ASP A 495 19.59 18.80 5.91
CA ASP A 495 20.35 18.42 7.10
C ASP A 495 19.75 17.18 7.82
N PRO A 496 20.50 16.07 7.98
CA PRO A 496 20.02 14.86 8.65
C PRO A 496 19.74 15.05 10.14
N ALA A 497 20.31 16.08 10.78
CA ALA A 497 20.00 16.42 12.16
C ALA A 497 18.70 17.23 12.32
N ASN A 498 18.07 17.64 11.20
CA ASN A 498 16.92 18.55 11.19
C ASN A 498 17.16 19.84 11.98
N ALA A 499 18.40 20.37 12.04
CA ALA A 499 18.71 21.54 12.87
C ALA A 499 17.98 22.81 12.38
N GLY A 500 17.70 22.90 11.07
CA GLY A 500 16.89 23.96 10.45
C GLY A 500 15.38 23.71 10.47
N GLY A 501 14.91 22.74 11.25
CA GLY A 501 13.52 22.29 11.26
C GLY A 501 13.27 21.07 10.36
N ARG A 502 12.00 20.73 10.18
CA ARG A 502 11.54 19.51 9.51
C ARG A 502 10.73 19.81 8.25
N TYR A 503 10.73 18.87 7.32
CA TYR A 503 10.16 19.02 5.99
C TYR A 503 9.09 17.96 5.69
N ARG A 504 8.19 18.31 4.79
CA ARG A 504 7.12 17.50 4.22
C ARG A 504 6.91 17.83 2.75
N ASN A 505 6.23 16.95 2.02
CA ASN A 505 5.78 17.15 0.65
C ASN A 505 6.84 17.84 -0.24
N PRO A 506 8.04 17.24 -0.43
CA PRO A 506 9.03 17.81 -1.32
C PRO A 506 8.45 17.93 -2.73
N LEU A 507 8.72 19.02 -3.42
CA LEU A 507 8.20 19.31 -4.76
C LEU A 507 9.33 19.93 -5.61
N PRO A 508 10.09 19.09 -6.36
CA PRO A 508 10.97 19.61 -7.41
C PRO A 508 10.12 20.20 -8.54
N LEU A 509 10.44 21.43 -8.95
CA LEU A 509 9.71 22.18 -9.99
C LEU A 509 10.37 22.01 -11.36
N THR A 510 9.60 22.24 -12.43
CA THR A 510 10.08 22.14 -13.82
C THR A 510 11.21 23.13 -14.16
N ASP A 511 11.34 24.24 -13.44
CA ASP A 511 12.45 25.18 -13.57
C ASP A 511 13.68 24.83 -12.70
N GLY A 512 13.58 23.78 -11.89
CA GLY A 512 14.57 23.26 -10.95
C GLY A 512 14.68 24.01 -9.63
N GLN A 513 13.75 24.90 -9.33
CA GLN A 513 13.50 25.27 -7.95
C GLN A 513 12.95 24.06 -7.17
N MET A 514 13.06 24.11 -5.84
CA MET A 514 12.50 23.12 -4.94
C MET A 514 11.58 23.81 -3.94
N LEU A 515 10.34 23.34 -3.84
CA LEU A 515 9.44 23.69 -2.73
C LEU A 515 9.35 22.53 -1.75
N ALA A 516 9.10 22.84 -0.49
CA ALA A 516 8.66 21.84 0.48
C ALA A 516 7.77 22.52 1.52
N VAL A 517 6.91 21.72 2.14
CA VAL A 517 6.23 22.12 3.37
C VAL A 517 7.26 22.02 4.50
N HIS A 518 7.33 23.04 5.35
CA HIS A 518 8.36 23.16 6.38
C HIS A 518 7.76 23.62 7.70
N THR A 519 8.33 23.11 8.78
CA THR A 519 8.17 23.64 10.12
C THR A 519 9.54 23.97 10.72
N PRO A 520 9.71 25.14 11.34
CA PRO A 520 10.95 25.46 12.06
C PRO A 520 11.13 24.60 13.33
N SER A 521 10.06 23.98 13.82
CA SER A 521 10.11 23.15 15.02
C SER A 521 10.91 21.88 14.78
N THR A 522 11.95 21.68 15.58
CA THR A 522 12.73 20.42 15.61
C THR A 522 11.98 19.30 16.33
N ASN A 523 11.03 19.66 17.21
CA ASN A 523 10.12 18.74 17.88
C ASN A 523 8.67 19.01 17.44
N VAL A 524 8.02 17.97 16.93
CA VAL A 524 6.64 18.01 16.41
C VAL A 524 5.70 17.10 17.20
N SER A 525 6.16 16.54 18.33
CA SER A 525 5.36 15.65 19.18
C SER A 525 4.21 16.35 19.92
N THR A 526 4.18 17.69 19.90
CA THR A 526 3.08 18.54 20.38
C THR A 526 2.42 19.28 19.21
N PRO A 527 1.54 18.60 18.42
CA PRO A 527 1.11 19.09 17.11
C PRO A 527 0.49 20.49 17.11
N THR A 528 -0.23 20.87 18.16
CA THR A 528 -0.91 22.16 18.26
C THR A 528 0.03 23.37 18.32
N SER A 529 1.33 23.16 18.57
CA SER A 529 2.36 24.20 18.61
C SER A 529 3.16 24.33 17.30
N VAL A 530 2.87 23.48 16.32
CA VAL A 530 3.62 23.38 15.07
C VAL A 530 2.96 24.23 14.00
N GLU A 531 3.77 24.95 13.22
CA GLU A 531 3.34 25.62 11.99
C GLU A 531 3.92 24.88 10.79
N PHE A 532 3.08 24.58 9.80
CA PHE A 532 3.49 24.08 8.49
C PHE A 532 3.17 25.11 7.40
N THR A 533 4.20 25.59 6.73
CA THR A 533 4.07 26.53 5.59
C THR A 533 4.85 26.03 4.39
N ILE A 534 4.42 26.40 3.18
CA ILE A 534 5.18 26.09 1.98
C ILE A 534 6.34 27.07 1.87
N LYS A 535 7.55 26.53 1.68
CA LYS A 535 8.81 27.27 1.54
C LYS A 535 9.45 26.96 0.21
N GLN A 536 9.98 27.99 -0.44
CA GLN A 536 11.00 27.81 -1.47
C GLN A 536 12.32 27.49 -0.77
N LEU A 537 12.93 26.36 -1.10
CA LEU A 537 14.17 25.92 -0.50
C LEU A 537 15.37 26.59 -1.17
N ALA A 538 16.38 26.90 -0.38
CA ALA A 538 17.65 27.45 -0.87
C ALA A 538 18.68 26.33 -0.99
N TRP A 539 19.34 26.21 -2.15
CA TRP A 539 20.43 25.27 -2.36
C TRP A 539 21.74 25.82 -1.80
N ASN A 540 22.39 25.09 -0.89
CA ASN A 540 23.73 25.40 -0.43
C ASN A 540 24.75 24.55 -1.21
N ALA A 541 25.53 25.21 -2.07
CA ALA A 541 26.51 24.53 -2.92
C ALA A 541 27.66 23.87 -2.13
N THR A 542 28.03 24.42 -0.97
CA THR A 542 29.13 23.89 -0.15
C THR A 542 28.74 22.59 0.54
N SER A 543 27.52 22.51 1.09
CA SER A 543 27.03 21.30 1.76
C SER A 543 26.27 20.35 0.84
N ALA A 544 26.01 20.77 -0.41
CA ALA A 544 25.16 20.08 -1.38
C ALA A 544 23.78 19.69 -0.80
N ARG A 545 23.19 20.59 0.00
CA ARG A 545 21.91 20.38 0.69
C ARG A 545 21.02 21.61 0.59
N TYR A 546 19.72 21.36 0.64
CA TYR A 546 18.69 22.38 0.75
C TYR A 546 18.50 22.83 2.21
N THR A 547 18.16 24.11 2.38
CA THR A 547 17.66 24.68 3.62
C THR A 547 16.33 25.41 3.37
N ALA A 548 15.52 25.57 4.42
CA ALA A 548 14.30 26.35 4.35
C ALA A 548 14.60 27.81 3.98
N GLY A 549 13.89 28.34 2.98
CA GLY A 549 14.00 29.73 2.54
C GLY A 549 12.74 30.55 2.83
N VAL A 550 12.30 31.30 1.83
CA VAL A 550 11.15 32.22 1.94
C VAL A 550 9.81 31.49 1.86
N SER A 551 8.80 32.01 2.58
CA SER A 551 7.44 31.47 2.51
C SER A 551 6.77 31.81 1.18
N LEU A 552 6.00 30.88 0.64
CA LEU A 552 5.24 31.07 -0.59
C LEU A 552 4.08 32.06 -0.41
N THR A 553 3.42 32.04 0.75
CA THR A 553 2.16 32.76 1.02
C THR A 553 2.28 33.79 2.16
N GLY A 554 3.21 33.60 3.10
CA GLY A 554 3.22 34.31 4.39
C GLY A 554 2.29 33.72 5.46
N GLY A 555 1.55 32.66 5.13
CA GLY A 555 0.56 32.00 5.96
C GLY A 555 -0.87 32.49 5.72
N ILE A 556 -1.84 31.57 5.82
CA ILE A 556 -3.27 31.84 5.60
C ILE A 556 -4.01 31.71 6.92
N VAL A 557 -4.67 32.78 7.37
CA VAL A 557 -5.37 32.81 8.67
C VAL A 557 -6.86 32.53 8.50
N LYS A 558 -7.42 31.71 9.40
CA LYS A 558 -8.86 31.44 9.45
C LYS A 558 -9.36 31.35 10.90
N THR A 559 -10.62 31.74 11.09
CA THR A 559 -11.36 31.53 12.34
C THR A 559 -12.48 30.52 12.11
N VAL A 560 -12.43 29.42 12.84
CA VAL A 560 -13.42 28.34 12.78
C VAL A 560 -13.77 27.82 14.17
N SER A 561 -14.94 27.21 14.31
CA SER A 561 -15.33 26.43 15.48
C SER A 561 -16.06 25.17 15.06
N TRP A 562 -16.05 24.12 15.86
CA TRP A 562 -16.72 22.86 15.53
C TRP A 562 -17.09 22.09 16.80
N TRP A 563 -18.05 21.17 16.68
CA TRP A 563 -18.34 20.21 17.73
C TRP A 563 -17.42 18.98 17.59
N ASP A 564 -16.66 18.67 18.65
CA ASP A 564 -15.93 17.41 18.81
C ASP A 564 -16.60 16.61 19.91
N PRO A 565 -17.43 15.64 19.52
CA PRO A 565 -18.89 15.74 19.51
C PRO A 565 -19.48 16.32 20.80
N ASP A 566 -18.86 16.10 21.95
CA ASP A 566 -19.35 16.51 23.26
C ASP A 566 -18.97 17.94 23.65
N VAL A 567 -17.94 18.52 23.02
CA VAL A 567 -17.40 19.85 23.36
C VAL A 567 -17.22 20.69 22.11
N GLN A 568 -17.57 21.98 22.19
CA GLN A 568 -17.26 22.93 21.12
C GLN A 568 -15.79 23.33 21.20
N LYS A 569 -15.07 23.15 20.11
CA LYS A 569 -13.69 23.63 19.91
C LYS A 569 -13.70 24.85 19.01
N SER A 570 -12.69 25.69 19.16
CA SER A 570 -12.45 26.84 18.28
C SER A 570 -10.97 26.95 17.93
N TYR A 571 -10.70 27.52 16.76
CA TYR A 571 -9.37 27.79 16.26
C TYR A 571 -9.36 29.14 15.55
N THR A 572 -8.41 29.99 15.89
CA THR A 572 -8.08 31.22 15.16
C THR A 572 -6.58 31.26 14.99
N GLY A 573 -6.11 31.23 13.74
CA GLY A 573 -4.68 31.21 13.45
C GLY A 573 -4.37 30.79 12.04
N LYS A 574 -3.08 30.57 11.77
CA LYS A 574 -2.57 30.12 10.47
C LYS A 574 -2.92 28.65 10.23
N LEU A 575 -3.64 28.40 9.14
CA LEU A 575 -3.81 27.06 8.62
C LEU A 575 -2.45 26.48 8.20
N TRP A 576 -2.31 25.17 8.34
CA TRP A 576 -1.21 24.45 7.73
C TRP A 576 -1.38 24.41 6.21
N GLU A 577 -0.31 24.66 5.48
CA GLU A 577 -0.26 24.58 4.02
C GLU A 577 0.45 23.30 3.62
N LEU A 578 -0.23 22.46 2.83
CA LEU A 578 0.18 21.08 2.60
C LEU A 578 0.11 20.72 1.11
N GLU A 579 0.80 19.64 0.76
CA GLU A 579 0.67 18.93 -0.53
C GLU A 579 0.72 19.85 -1.77
N PRO A 580 1.72 20.75 -1.90
CA PRO A 580 1.84 21.59 -3.08
C PRO A 580 2.07 20.73 -4.34
N VAL A 581 1.52 21.20 -5.45
CA VAL A 581 1.76 20.69 -6.81
C VAL A 581 1.87 21.84 -7.79
N GLU A 582 2.80 21.72 -8.74
CA GLU A 582 2.99 22.70 -9.80
C GLU A 582 1.94 22.53 -10.90
N VAL A 583 1.26 23.62 -11.26
CA VAL A 583 0.26 23.68 -12.32
C VAL A 583 0.95 24.04 -13.63
N VAL A 584 1.33 23.01 -14.39
CA VAL A 584 2.03 23.13 -15.66
C VAL A 584 1.68 21.94 -16.55
N ALA A 585 1.66 22.14 -17.86
CA ALA A 585 1.55 21.03 -18.80
C ALA A 585 2.80 20.14 -18.69
N ARG A 586 2.59 18.82 -18.67
CA ARG A 586 3.66 17.82 -18.59
C ARG A 586 3.52 16.83 -19.74
N LEU A 587 4.64 16.26 -20.16
CA LEU A 587 4.62 15.13 -21.08
C LEU A 587 3.88 13.96 -20.40
N ARG A 588 2.88 13.43 -21.10
CA ARG A 588 2.16 12.22 -20.68
C ARG A 588 3.08 11.01 -20.91
N PRO A 589 3.38 10.20 -19.88
CA PRO A 589 4.14 8.97 -20.03
C PRO A 589 3.44 7.96 -20.93
N VAL A 590 4.20 7.03 -21.49
CA VAL A 590 3.65 5.90 -22.25
C VAL A 590 3.14 4.84 -21.27
N THR A 591 1.94 4.34 -21.49
CA THR A 591 1.36 3.24 -20.71
C THR A 591 2.27 2.02 -20.78
N ARG A 592 2.62 1.46 -19.62
CA ARG A 592 3.32 0.18 -19.53
C ARG A 592 2.32 -0.97 -19.56
N THR A 593 2.70 -2.05 -20.23
CA THR A 593 1.97 -3.31 -20.24
C THR A 593 2.78 -4.40 -19.56
N ALA A 594 2.11 -5.48 -19.15
CA ALA A 594 2.79 -6.68 -18.66
C ALA A 594 3.94 -7.11 -19.60
N PRO A 595 5.10 -7.51 -19.05
CA PRO A 595 6.24 -7.95 -19.86
C PRO A 595 5.91 -9.22 -20.64
N ALA A 596 6.60 -9.40 -21.76
CA ALA A 596 6.55 -10.64 -22.54
C ALA A 596 7.12 -11.81 -21.72
N ILE A 597 6.61 -13.02 -21.95
CA ILE A 597 7.16 -14.23 -21.32
C ILE A 597 8.63 -14.40 -21.78
N PRO A 598 9.59 -14.51 -20.85
CA PRO A 598 10.99 -14.70 -21.21
C PRO A 598 11.26 -16.03 -21.95
N THR A 599 12.41 -16.10 -22.64
CA THR A 599 12.76 -17.22 -23.54
C THR A 599 12.69 -18.61 -22.90
N PRO A 600 13.19 -18.87 -21.67
CA PRO A 600 13.12 -20.20 -21.07
C PRO A 600 11.68 -20.70 -20.92
N GLU A 601 10.78 -19.88 -20.40
CA GLU A 601 9.37 -20.24 -20.24
C GLU A 601 8.65 -20.33 -21.58
N LYS A 602 8.92 -19.40 -22.52
CA LYS A 602 8.36 -19.44 -23.88
C LYS A 602 8.74 -20.73 -24.62
N SER A 603 9.96 -21.23 -24.41
CA SER A 603 10.40 -22.50 -25.00
C SER A 603 9.61 -23.69 -24.47
N ILE A 604 9.29 -23.71 -23.16
CA ILE A 604 8.43 -24.73 -22.56
C ILE A 604 7.01 -24.68 -23.12
N LEU A 605 6.43 -23.48 -23.28
CA LEU A 605 5.11 -23.34 -23.92
C LEU A 605 5.12 -23.94 -25.34
N THR A 606 6.17 -23.67 -26.11
CA THR A 606 6.33 -24.19 -27.48
C THR A 606 6.47 -25.72 -27.49
N GLU A 607 7.32 -26.28 -26.63
CA GLU A 607 7.57 -27.72 -26.51
C GLU A 607 6.31 -28.49 -26.09
N GLU A 608 5.49 -27.91 -25.22
CA GLU A 608 4.23 -28.52 -24.74
C GLU A 608 3.02 -28.16 -25.62
N GLY A 609 3.23 -27.48 -26.76
CA GLY A 609 2.17 -27.12 -27.71
C GLY A 609 1.11 -26.18 -27.13
N VAL A 610 1.48 -25.33 -26.18
CA VAL A 610 0.59 -24.39 -25.49
C VAL A 610 0.57 -23.03 -26.18
N ASP A 611 -0.62 -22.62 -26.62
CA ASP A 611 -0.86 -21.25 -27.09
C ASP A 611 -0.92 -20.27 -25.91
N GLU A 612 -0.03 -19.26 -25.92
CA GLU A 612 0.08 -18.27 -24.84
C GLU A 612 -1.22 -17.48 -24.66
N ALA A 613 -1.87 -17.08 -25.76
CA ALA A 613 -3.09 -16.27 -25.70
C ALA A 613 -4.25 -17.05 -25.07
N ALA A 614 -4.40 -18.33 -25.43
CA ALA A 614 -5.37 -19.25 -24.84
C ALA A 614 -5.12 -19.46 -23.35
N LEU A 615 -3.86 -19.66 -22.94
CA LEU A 615 -3.49 -19.79 -21.52
C LEU A 615 -3.86 -18.53 -20.73
N ARG A 616 -3.47 -17.35 -21.23
CA ARG A 616 -3.79 -16.07 -20.58
C ARG A 616 -5.29 -15.81 -20.53
N ASN A 617 -6.02 -16.15 -21.58
CA ASN A 617 -7.48 -16.01 -21.61
C ASN A 617 -8.15 -16.93 -20.59
N TRP A 618 -7.74 -18.20 -20.52
CA TRP A 618 -8.22 -19.14 -19.52
C TRP A 618 -7.97 -18.63 -18.10
N MET A 619 -6.77 -18.10 -17.83
CA MET A 619 -6.44 -17.49 -16.55
C MET A 619 -7.34 -16.28 -16.23
N ARG A 620 -7.60 -15.39 -17.19
CA ARG A 620 -8.52 -14.25 -17.00
C ARG A 620 -9.93 -14.70 -16.63
N THR A 621 -10.47 -15.67 -17.36
CA THR A 621 -11.81 -16.23 -17.12
C THR A 621 -11.92 -16.89 -15.74
N ASN A 622 -10.83 -17.47 -15.24
CA ASN A 622 -10.78 -18.13 -13.94
C ASN A 622 -10.29 -17.20 -12.80
N ASN A 623 -10.03 -15.91 -13.07
CA ASN A 623 -9.42 -14.98 -12.11
C ASN A 623 -8.10 -15.50 -11.50
N LEU A 624 -7.23 -16.04 -12.36
CA LEU A 624 -5.92 -16.59 -12.01
C LEU A 624 -4.77 -15.80 -12.64
N ALA A 625 -3.60 -15.95 -12.06
CA ALA A 625 -2.30 -15.63 -12.64
C ALA A 625 -1.40 -16.88 -12.60
N LEU A 626 -0.27 -16.84 -13.29
CA LEU A 626 0.77 -17.87 -13.26
C LEU A 626 2.04 -17.28 -12.69
N ILE A 627 2.60 -17.91 -11.66
CA ILE A 627 3.94 -17.61 -11.14
C ILE A 627 4.89 -18.76 -11.47
N VAL A 628 6.11 -18.41 -11.85
CA VAL A 628 7.19 -19.35 -12.15
C VAL A 628 8.46 -18.87 -11.46
N THR A 629 9.13 -19.76 -10.74
CA THR A 629 10.50 -19.53 -10.24
C THR A 629 11.42 -20.53 -10.90
N ARG A 630 12.52 -20.06 -11.49
CA ARG A 630 13.44 -20.95 -12.22
C ARG A 630 14.28 -21.81 -11.30
N ASN A 631 14.78 -21.24 -10.19
CA ASN A 631 15.49 -22.01 -9.19
C ASN A 631 15.29 -21.47 -7.76
N GLN A 632 14.60 -22.26 -6.93
CA GLN A 632 14.35 -22.02 -5.51
C GLN A 632 15.60 -22.13 -4.63
N THR A 633 16.66 -22.82 -5.09
CA THR A 633 17.92 -22.90 -4.35
C THR A 633 18.82 -21.70 -4.56
N SER A 634 18.61 -20.92 -5.63
CA SER A 634 19.35 -19.69 -5.88
C SER A 634 18.80 -18.54 -5.03
N ARG A 635 19.68 -17.72 -4.45
CA ARG A 635 19.38 -16.61 -3.54
C ARG A 635 20.35 -15.48 -3.80
N ASP A 636 19.91 -14.25 -3.61
CA ASP A 636 20.81 -13.10 -3.69
C ASP A 636 21.98 -13.26 -2.69
N ARG A 637 23.20 -12.91 -3.12
CA ARG A 637 24.41 -13.04 -2.31
C ARG A 637 24.39 -12.22 -1.02
N ALA A 638 23.61 -11.14 -0.97
CA ALA A 638 23.45 -10.29 0.20
C ALA A 638 22.41 -10.83 1.19
N ASP A 639 21.56 -11.78 0.76
CA ASP A 639 20.44 -12.31 1.55
C ASP A 639 20.87 -13.35 2.60
N LYS A 640 21.59 -12.87 3.61
CA LYS A 640 22.22 -13.68 4.67
C LYS A 640 21.36 -13.87 5.92
N GLN A 641 20.11 -13.40 5.90
CA GLN A 641 19.24 -13.39 7.09
C GLN A 641 18.34 -14.63 7.16
N GLN A 642 18.30 -15.44 6.12
CA GLN A 642 17.52 -16.67 6.01
C GLN A 642 18.37 -17.77 5.37
N PRO A 643 18.03 -19.07 5.56
CA PRO A 643 18.81 -20.21 5.05
C PRO A 643 19.41 -19.97 3.67
N TYR A 644 20.73 -19.96 3.60
CA TYR A 644 21.49 -19.46 2.45
C TYR A 644 21.97 -20.59 1.53
N ASN A 645 22.25 -21.76 2.10
CA ASN A 645 22.66 -22.96 1.36
C ASN A 645 21.48 -23.92 1.26
N LEU A 646 21.01 -24.15 0.03
CA LEU A 646 19.78 -24.87 -0.23
C LEU A 646 20.04 -26.01 -1.22
N GLN A 647 19.33 -27.13 -1.05
CA GLN A 647 19.33 -28.23 -2.01
C GLN A 647 17.93 -28.82 -2.16
N VAL A 648 17.61 -29.25 -3.38
CA VAL A 648 16.50 -30.17 -3.61
C VAL A 648 17.04 -31.59 -3.40
N PRO A 649 16.44 -32.43 -2.54
CA PRO A 649 16.89 -33.80 -2.35
C PRO A 649 17.00 -34.57 -3.68
N GLY A 650 18.22 -34.99 -4.04
CA GLY A 650 18.51 -35.66 -5.32
C GLY A 650 18.49 -34.76 -6.56
N GLY A 651 18.44 -33.44 -6.39
CA GLY A 651 18.38 -32.45 -7.47
C GLY A 651 19.44 -31.36 -7.35
N VAL A 652 19.09 -30.15 -7.80
CA VAL A 652 19.97 -28.98 -7.79
C VAL A 652 20.34 -28.57 -6.36
N LYS A 653 21.55 -28.03 -6.22
CA LYS A 653 22.12 -27.57 -4.97
C LYS A 653 22.89 -26.27 -5.21
N THR A 654 22.63 -25.27 -4.38
CA THR A 654 23.37 -24.00 -4.41
C THR A 654 23.88 -23.68 -3.01
N VAL A 655 25.21 -23.54 -2.89
CA VAL A 655 25.90 -23.31 -1.61
C VAL A 655 26.85 -22.15 -1.81
N GLY A 656 26.82 -21.16 -0.92
CA GLY A 656 27.68 -19.99 -1.00
C GLY A 656 28.69 -19.84 0.15
N ASN A 657 28.55 -20.61 1.24
CA ASN A 657 29.51 -20.59 2.35
C ASN A 657 29.51 -21.91 3.14
N THR A 658 30.45 -22.04 4.07
CA THR A 658 30.46 -23.13 5.05
C THR A 658 29.32 -22.92 6.05
N GLY A 659 28.42 -23.89 6.16
CA GLY A 659 27.31 -23.88 7.11
C GLY A 659 26.27 -24.93 6.77
N LYS A 660 25.09 -24.82 7.37
CA LYS A 660 24.03 -25.83 7.19
C LYS A 660 23.49 -25.79 5.76
N VAL A 661 23.26 -26.96 5.18
CA VAL A 661 22.54 -27.10 3.90
C VAL A 661 21.13 -27.58 4.22
N TYR A 662 20.13 -26.86 3.72
CA TYR A 662 18.72 -27.16 3.98
C TYR A 662 18.08 -27.82 2.77
N ASP A 663 17.32 -28.89 3.04
CA ASP A 663 16.49 -29.51 2.03
C ASP A 663 15.23 -28.67 1.80
N VAL A 664 14.92 -28.41 0.53
CA VAL A 664 13.67 -27.76 0.10
C VAL A 664 12.93 -28.68 -0.87
N SER A 665 11.62 -28.85 -0.68
CA SER A 665 10.81 -29.79 -1.46
C SER A 665 9.45 -29.24 -1.86
N HIS A 666 8.88 -28.32 -1.08
CA HIS A 666 7.59 -27.71 -1.40
C HIS A 666 7.66 -26.19 -1.37
N TYR A 667 6.94 -25.57 -2.30
CA TYR A 667 6.71 -24.14 -2.35
C TYR A 667 5.26 -23.89 -1.94
N GLN A 668 5.08 -23.47 -0.69
CA GLN A 668 3.78 -23.25 -0.08
C GLN A 668 3.38 -21.79 -0.24
N ILE A 669 2.20 -21.57 -0.83
CA ILE A 669 1.67 -20.24 -1.10
C ILE A 669 0.56 -19.96 -0.10
N PHE A 670 0.54 -18.74 0.41
CA PHE A 670 -0.51 -18.20 1.27
C PHE A 670 -1.22 -17.06 0.58
N GLN A 671 -2.50 -16.91 0.89
CA GLN A 671 -3.33 -15.81 0.46
C GLN A 671 -3.81 -14.99 1.67
N ALA A 672 -3.96 -13.69 1.47
CA ALA A 672 -4.44 -12.78 2.51
C ALA A 672 -5.97 -12.88 2.64
N ASP A 673 -6.43 -13.64 3.64
CA ASP A 673 -7.85 -13.80 3.94
C ASP A 673 -8.26 -12.90 5.09
N GLN A 674 -9.30 -12.10 4.88
CA GLN A 674 -9.80 -11.12 5.83
C GLN A 674 -10.67 -11.76 6.92
N VAL A 675 -10.05 -12.57 7.79
CA VAL A 675 -10.76 -13.46 8.74
C VAL A 675 -10.47 -13.18 10.21
N ARG A 676 -9.48 -12.37 10.56
CA ARG A 676 -9.17 -12.02 11.97
C ARG A 676 -10.11 -10.91 12.46
N GLY A 677 -10.96 -11.22 13.44
CA GLY A 677 -11.86 -10.26 14.09
C GLY A 677 -11.47 -9.99 15.55
N TYR A 678 -12.05 -8.94 16.13
CA TYR A 678 -11.87 -8.52 17.52
C TYR A 678 -13.22 -8.15 18.13
N THR A 679 -13.44 -8.44 19.42
CA THR A 679 -14.71 -8.08 20.09
C THR A 679 -14.88 -6.57 20.31
N SER A 680 -13.78 -5.81 20.32
CA SER A 680 -13.74 -4.39 20.67
C SER A 680 -13.88 -3.44 19.47
N ARG A 681 -13.85 -3.93 18.23
CA ARG A 681 -13.88 -3.09 17.02
C ARG A 681 -14.51 -3.80 15.83
N SER A 682 -15.05 -3.02 14.91
CA SER A 682 -15.58 -3.50 13.63
C SER A 682 -14.45 -3.83 12.65
N GLY A 683 -14.80 -4.54 11.59
CA GLY A 683 -13.86 -4.89 10.53
C GLY A 683 -13.11 -6.19 10.81
N ARG A 684 -12.23 -6.55 9.87
CA ARG A 684 -11.41 -7.76 9.95
C ARG A 684 -10.00 -7.49 9.43
N ARG A 685 -8.99 -8.11 10.04
CA ARG A 685 -7.58 -8.11 9.60
C ARG A 685 -7.35 -9.26 8.61
N PRO A 686 -6.65 -9.02 7.48
CA PRO A 686 -6.13 -10.09 6.64
C PRO A 686 -5.04 -10.88 7.38
N ILE A 687 -5.13 -12.21 7.35
CA ILE A 687 -4.06 -13.10 7.82
C ILE A 687 -3.72 -14.11 6.73
N ALA A 688 -2.47 -14.59 6.73
CA ALA A 688 -2.00 -15.58 5.79
C ALA A 688 -2.71 -16.93 6.01
N GLN A 689 -3.49 -17.35 5.02
CA GLN A 689 -4.10 -18.68 4.96
C GLN A 689 -3.49 -19.47 3.81
N PRO A 690 -3.24 -20.79 3.96
CA PRO A 690 -2.79 -21.62 2.85
C PRO A 690 -3.68 -21.41 1.62
N MET A 691 -3.07 -21.24 0.45
CA MET A 691 -3.78 -20.92 -0.78
C MET A 691 -4.89 -21.94 -1.05
N HIS A 692 -6.11 -21.43 -1.25
CA HIS A 692 -7.29 -22.26 -1.51
C HIS A 692 -8.16 -21.73 -2.66
N ASP A 693 -8.08 -20.44 -3.01
CA ASP A 693 -8.86 -19.87 -4.14
C ASP A 693 -8.46 -20.47 -5.50
N ALA A 694 -7.24 -21.02 -5.62
CA ALA A 694 -6.75 -21.74 -6.82
C ALA A 694 -6.80 -23.27 -6.68
N ALA A 695 -7.55 -23.80 -5.70
CA ALA A 695 -7.63 -25.22 -5.45
C ALA A 695 -8.11 -26.00 -6.70
N GLY A 696 -7.49 -27.16 -6.95
CA GLY A 696 -7.80 -28.03 -8.09
C GLY A 696 -7.30 -27.53 -9.46
N LYS A 697 -6.61 -26.37 -9.52
CA LYS A 697 -6.01 -25.84 -10.76
C LYS A 697 -4.53 -26.20 -10.90
N ASN A 698 -3.87 -26.55 -9.80
CA ASN A 698 -2.48 -26.94 -9.76
C ASN A 698 -2.32 -28.45 -9.71
N ALA A 699 -1.18 -28.95 -10.23
CA ALA A 699 -0.82 -30.35 -10.10
C ALA A 699 -0.83 -30.77 -8.61
N PRO A 700 -1.48 -31.90 -8.25
CA PRO A 700 -1.57 -32.33 -6.87
C PRO A 700 -0.19 -32.54 -6.22
N ASN A 701 0.00 -31.98 -5.03
CA ASN A 701 1.20 -32.16 -4.21
C ASN A 701 0.83 -32.84 -2.88
N THR A 702 0.41 -34.11 -2.95
CA THR A 702 -0.21 -34.83 -1.82
C THR A 702 0.72 -35.09 -0.64
N SER A 703 2.04 -35.07 -0.85
CA SER A 703 3.03 -35.20 0.22
C SER A 703 3.42 -33.86 0.86
N GLY A 704 3.01 -32.74 0.26
CA GLY A 704 3.34 -31.41 0.75
C GLY A 704 2.24 -30.79 1.61
N PRO A 705 2.54 -29.66 2.27
CA PRO A 705 1.56 -28.94 3.05
C PRO A 705 0.45 -28.35 2.16
N VAL A 706 -0.72 -28.06 2.75
CA VAL A 706 -1.86 -27.45 2.03
C VAL A 706 -1.43 -26.14 1.36
N GLY A 707 -1.93 -25.89 0.14
CA GLY A 707 -1.61 -24.69 -0.63
C GLY A 707 -0.20 -24.69 -1.25
N SER A 708 0.47 -25.85 -1.33
CA SER A 708 1.80 -25.95 -1.91
C SER A 708 1.86 -26.65 -3.26
N VAL A 709 2.91 -26.33 -4.02
CA VAL A 709 3.35 -27.08 -5.21
C VAL A 709 4.72 -27.70 -4.96
N LYS A 710 5.05 -28.74 -5.73
CA LYS A 710 6.35 -29.41 -5.63
C LYS A 710 7.47 -28.54 -6.23
N ILE A 711 8.62 -28.50 -5.57
CA ILE A 711 9.87 -27.99 -6.14
C ILE A 711 10.47 -29.11 -7.02
N ALA A 712 10.68 -28.83 -8.30
CA ALA A 712 11.22 -29.80 -9.24
C ALA A 712 12.72 -30.04 -9.00
N ALA A 713 13.27 -31.11 -9.60
CA ALA A 713 14.67 -31.50 -9.41
C ALA A 713 15.67 -30.44 -9.90
N ASP A 714 15.28 -29.61 -10.89
CA ASP A 714 16.05 -28.45 -11.37
C ASP A 714 15.91 -27.22 -10.46
N GLY A 715 15.17 -27.33 -9.35
CA GLY A 715 14.88 -26.26 -8.42
C GLY A 715 13.68 -25.40 -8.80
N SER A 716 13.05 -25.64 -9.95
CA SER A 716 11.97 -24.79 -10.43
C SER A 716 10.64 -25.03 -9.71
N THR A 717 9.77 -24.02 -9.73
CA THR A 717 8.37 -24.10 -9.29
C THR A 717 7.48 -23.38 -10.28
N ALA A 718 6.26 -23.85 -10.46
CA ALA A 718 5.22 -23.12 -11.16
C ALA A 718 3.87 -23.35 -10.48
N ALA A 719 3.05 -22.31 -10.38
CA ALA A 719 1.72 -22.42 -9.81
C ALA A 719 0.76 -21.42 -10.47
N PHE A 720 -0.47 -21.87 -10.73
CA PHE A 720 -1.60 -20.95 -10.85
C PHE A 720 -1.99 -20.42 -9.48
N VAL A 721 -2.20 -19.12 -9.38
CA VAL A 721 -2.48 -18.42 -8.13
C VAL A 721 -3.68 -17.48 -8.32
N PRO A 722 -4.45 -17.15 -7.26
CA PRO A 722 -5.58 -16.24 -7.41
C PRO A 722 -5.09 -14.84 -7.74
N ALA A 723 -5.74 -14.20 -8.69
CA ALA A 723 -5.49 -12.81 -9.05
C ALA A 723 -6.29 -11.84 -8.15
N ARG A 724 -5.80 -10.59 -8.06
CA ARG A 724 -6.38 -9.48 -7.28
C ARG A 724 -6.49 -9.78 -5.78
N ARG A 725 -5.65 -10.68 -5.28
CA ARG A 725 -5.51 -11.03 -3.87
C ARG A 725 -4.02 -10.99 -3.55
N ALA A 726 -3.69 -10.47 -2.38
CA ALA A 726 -2.31 -10.42 -1.90
C ALA A 726 -1.86 -11.83 -1.54
N LEU A 727 -0.68 -12.20 -2.01
CA LEU A 727 -0.04 -13.49 -1.80
C LEU A 727 1.32 -13.33 -1.15
N THR A 728 1.70 -14.36 -0.41
CA THR A 728 3.04 -14.53 0.16
C THR A 728 3.35 -16.03 0.17
N TRP A 729 4.57 -16.44 0.46
CA TRP A 729 4.96 -17.85 0.31
C TRP A 729 6.14 -18.25 1.20
N GLN A 730 6.37 -19.55 1.27
CA GLN A 730 7.55 -20.14 1.87
C GLN A 730 8.02 -21.38 1.13
N THR A 731 9.29 -21.68 1.24
CA THR A 731 9.82 -23.01 0.93
C THR A 731 9.84 -23.86 2.19
N THR A 732 9.47 -25.13 2.05
CA THR A 732 9.49 -26.10 3.15
C THR A 732 10.31 -27.32 2.77
N ASP A 733 10.76 -28.05 3.78
CA ASP A 733 11.35 -29.39 3.62
C ASP A 733 10.31 -30.43 3.18
N THR A 734 10.71 -31.70 3.15
CA THR A 734 9.86 -32.86 2.75
C THR A 734 8.69 -33.15 3.68
N VAL A 735 8.72 -32.69 4.94
CA VAL A 735 7.64 -32.91 5.92
C VAL A 735 6.81 -31.65 6.18
N GLY A 736 7.11 -30.54 5.48
CA GLY A 736 6.40 -29.28 5.60
C GLY A 736 6.98 -28.30 6.62
N THR A 737 8.18 -28.56 7.18
CA THR A 737 8.87 -27.59 8.05
C THR A 737 9.34 -26.39 7.22
N PRO A 738 8.98 -25.16 7.59
CA PRO A 738 9.41 -24.00 6.80
C PRO A 738 10.90 -23.70 6.91
N ILE A 739 11.51 -23.33 5.78
CA ILE A 739 12.94 -23.02 5.64
C ILE A 739 13.14 -21.54 5.32
N VAL A 740 12.61 -21.08 4.18
CA VAL A 740 12.70 -19.67 3.72
C VAL A 740 11.29 -19.13 3.58
N ARG A 741 11.06 -17.89 4.03
CA ARG A 741 9.78 -17.21 3.92
C ARG A 741 9.93 -15.91 3.15
N GLU A 742 9.05 -15.71 2.18
CA GLU A 742 8.79 -14.39 1.62
C GLU A 742 8.06 -13.58 2.67
N ARG A 743 8.56 -12.39 3.01
CA ARG A 743 8.03 -11.62 4.14
C ARG A 743 7.35 -10.33 3.69
N VAL A 744 6.95 -10.27 2.42
CA VAL A 744 6.10 -9.22 1.87
C VAL A 744 4.91 -9.84 1.15
N TRP A 745 3.91 -9.01 0.90
CA TRP A 745 2.75 -9.34 0.07
C TRP A 745 2.99 -8.95 -1.38
N VAL A 746 2.51 -9.74 -2.33
CA VAL A 746 2.53 -9.41 -3.77
C VAL A 746 1.17 -9.75 -4.38
N THR A 747 0.62 -8.84 -5.19
CA THR A 747 -0.63 -9.03 -5.91
C THR A 747 -0.35 -9.35 -7.37
N PHE A 748 -1.08 -10.31 -7.92
CA PHE A 748 -1.03 -10.62 -9.36
C PHE A 748 -2.34 -10.26 -10.04
N GLN A 749 -2.30 -10.04 -11.35
CA GLN A 749 -3.48 -9.68 -12.14
C GLN A 749 -3.99 -10.83 -13.02
N PRO A 750 -5.29 -10.84 -13.37
CA PRO A 750 -5.85 -11.92 -14.18
C PRO A 750 -5.14 -12.04 -15.53
N GLY A 751 -4.62 -13.23 -15.85
CA GLY A 751 -3.86 -13.48 -17.07
C GLY A 751 -2.38 -13.07 -17.02
N GLU A 752 -1.89 -12.59 -15.87
CA GLU A 752 -0.48 -12.31 -15.66
C GLU A 752 0.34 -13.60 -15.64
N VAL A 753 1.52 -13.56 -16.26
CA VAL A 753 2.55 -14.58 -16.12
C VAL A 753 3.76 -13.88 -15.53
N ARG A 754 4.08 -14.17 -14.27
CA ARG A 754 5.26 -13.64 -13.59
C ARG A 754 6.34 -14.70 -13.53
N VAL A 755 7.54 -14.32 -13.93
CA VAL A 755 8.73 -15.18 -13.88
C VAL A 755 9.77 -14.55 -12.97
N CYS A 756 10.17 -15.29 -11.95
CA CYS A 756 11.28 -14.97 -11.06
C CYS A 756 12.46 -15.88 -11.39
N ALA A 757 13.66 -15.34 -11.52
CA ALA A 757 14.85 -16.18 -11.72
C ALA A 757 15.17 -17.00 -10.45
N SER A 758 14.96 -16.41 -9.29
CA SER A 758 15.21 -17.01 -7.97
C SER A 758 14.26 -16.42 -6.92
N CYS A 759 14.12 -17.09 -5.78
CA CYS A 759 13.43 -16.50 -4.63
C CYS A 759 14.26 -15.35 -4.07
N HIS A 760 13.67 -14.17 -3.98
CA HIS A 760 14.31 -12.86 -3.75
C HIS A 760 15.20 -12.31 -4.88
N GLY A 761 15.30 -12.95 -6.05
CA GLY A 761 15.97 -12.43 -7.26
C GLY A 761 17.46 -12.09 -7.08
N ALA A 762 18.36 -12.74 -7.82
CA ALA A 762 19.76 -12.33 -7.80
C ALA A 762 19.93 -10.96 -8.49
N ASN A 763 20.40 -9.96 -7.75
CA ASN A 763 20.65 -8.62 -8.30
C ASN A 763 21.84 -8.66 -9.26
N GLN A 764 23.06 -8.83 -8.75
CA GLN A 764 24.25 -9.02 -9.58
C GLN A 764 24.64 -10.49 -9.69
N ALA A 765 24.62 -11.22 -8.57
CA ALA A 765 24.98 -12.62 -8.53
C ALA A 765 24.28 -13.34 -7.37
N ASP A 766 24.11 -14.64 -7.52
CA ASP A 766 23.60 -15.51 -6.48
C ASP A 766 24.66 -15.83 -5.41
N GLN A 767 24.26 -16.62 -4.42
CA GLN A 767 25.12 -16.96 -3.31
C GLN A 767 26.43 -17.65 -3.67
N ALA A 768 26.46 -18.34 -4.81
CA ALA A 768 27.61 -19.08 -5.32
C ALA A 768 28.40 -18.26 -6.36
N GLY A 769 28.04 -16.99 -6.58
CA GLY A 769 28.68 -16.09 -7.54
C GLY A 769 28.19 -16.28 -8.97
N ASN A 770 27.11 -17.02 -9.20
CA ASN A 770 26.55 -17.24 -10.53
C ASN A 770 25.58 -16.10 -10.92
N ALA A 771 25.39 -15.92 -12.22
CA ALA A 771 24.32 -15.06 -12.73
C ALA A 771 22.93 -15.66 -12.50
N ALA A 772 21.89 -14.87 -12.72
CA ALA A 772 20.50 -15.28 -12.60
C ALA A 772 20.18 -16.57 -13.41
N PRO A 773 19.51 -17.57 -12.81
CA PRO A 773 19.20 -18.84 -13.48
C PRO A 773 18.48 -18.69 -14.83
N GLN A 774 18.90 -19.49 -15.81
CA GLN A 774 18.31 -19.55 -17.16
C GLN A 774 17.84 -20.96 -17.55
N ASN A 775 17.71 -21.88 -16.59
CA ASN A 775 17.17 -23.21 -16.85
C ASN A 775 15.73 -23.13 -17.37
N LYS A 776 15.36 -24.09 -18.22
CA LYS A 776 13.97 -24.29 -18.63
C LYS A 776 13.21 -24.89 -17.43
N PRO A 777 12.17 -24.23 -16.88
CA PRO A 777 11.55 -24.69 -15.65
C PRO A 777 10.76 -25.99 -15.83
N GLU A 778 11.27 -27.11 -15.29
CA GLU A 778 10.57 -28.40 -15.37
C GLU A 778 9.22 -28.39 -14.62
N ALA A 779 9.10 -27.59 -13.55
CA ALA A 779 7.82 -27.42 -12.86
C ALA A 779 6.76 -26.74 -13.74
N LEU A 780 7.16 -25.80 -14.61
CA LEU A 780 6.23 -25.19 -15.58
C LEU A 780 5.75 -26.23 -16.58
N ARG A 781 6.67 -27.06 -17.09
CA ARG A 781 6.32 -28.15 -18.00
C ARG A 781 5.28 -29.09 -17.38
N ALA A 782 5.52 -29.52 -16.14
CA ALA A 782 4.57 -30.36 -15.39
C ALA A 782 3.21 -29.67 -15.19
N LEU A 783 3.20 -28.38 -14.86
CA LEU A 783 1.96 -27.61 -14.68
C LEU A 783 1.17 -27.47 -15.99
N LEU A 784 1.83 -27.21 -17.12
CA LEU A 784 1.15 -27.10 -18.43
C LEU A 784 0.53 -28.42 -18.88
N ARG A 785 1.22 -29.55 -18.64
CA ARG A 785 0.65 -30.88 -18.86
C ARG A 785 -0.60 -31.12 -18.02
N HIS A 786 -0.57 -30.71 -16.75
CA HIS A 786 -1.75 -30.77 -15.90
C HIS A 786 -2.86 -29.84 -16.40
N TRP A 787 -2.54 -28.60 -16.78
CA TRP A 787 -3.51 -27.65 -17.34
C TRP A 787 -4.23 -28.21 -18.57
N ASN A 788 -3.54 -28.95 -19.43
CA ASN A 788 -4.17 -29.61 -20.58
C ASN A 788 -5.24 -30.65 -20.20
N THR A 789 -5.27 -31.12 -18.96
CA THR A 789 -6.31 -32.01 -18.41
C THR A 789 -7.48 -31.26 -17.79
N LEU A 790 -7.36 -29.93 -17.57
CA LEU A 790 -8.39 -29.12 -16.95
C LEU A 790 -9.47 -28.69 -17.96
N PRO A 791 -10.70 -28.40 -17.48
CA PRO A 791 -11.72 -27.76 -18.29
C PRO A 791 -11.24 -26.38 -18.80
N LYS A 792 -11.44 -26.14 -20.11
CA LYS A 792 -10.99 -24.91 -20.81
C LYS A 792 -12.11 -23.91 -21.00
#